data_AF-A0A1V6RFW0-F1
#
_entry.id   AF-A0A1V6RFW0-F1
#
_cell.length_a   1.000
_cell.length_b   1.000
_cell.length_c   1.000
_cell.angle_alpha   90.00
_cell.angle_beta   90.00
_cell.angle_gamma   90.00
#
_symmetry.space_group_name_H-M   'P 1'
#
loop_
_entity.id
_entity.type
_entity.pdbx_description
1 polymer ?
#
loop_
_entity_poly.entity_id
_entity_poly.type
_entity_poly.pdbx_seq_one_letter_code
_entity_poly.pdbx_strand_id
1 'polypeptide(L)'
;MPQTSHQSPASSSSSSPPSLAPNIVVVGGGASGLSVLLQLIERVKDGKLLREVVVLEKREIPGPGLAYSDACAGTILNMHSDTMGLYFDKPYDFTQWRTNLVDGPFPSREKYGEYLQATWFQAIEQARSIGLTISVIHQEANEIDRMSDGTLLLTLESGEQLRSQSVILALGNFTAVSNTHLMNQPGFFSSPWPLSKLDSIPLDSPVLIVGSRLSAVDTATYLSDNGHRGPITFISRSGRLPKVQGSSATYPRRYALHNLAKAVEASPEESMFQVTSGLMNELSQATDGDWSWILDDKSPVKQLQQDIQAAQDDQVQWQAVLRGTAPIIERYWNCLSSKSQELFMKQFYSIWMRFRHAMPVQNAQKILKLLEGSQLRVVQGQYVRWDGTFKAETSAGLIETPYLIEATGQECCLDRIHSPLIQSALKNKLLKPHPGGGVDVDFDTLRASPGLYVIGSLTRGRHFYVSAIDRIAAHAARVSYAITQEPCARSLHVAIFCGSDLFSHLMTSKLVVQLLAAGHVPFVFLPHHKGGRKATPFELRELAFFERELLQQHVIPYFTNKNPEGATHMTVQQMRNAYGILVEEVPNVNKDCFIESLAKHHIDVGLSLRCYQRFKTDIIRYFSYPRRLLNLHPGTLPAYRGVMTTVRAMKNKETHFGYSLHDIDENWDSGDVIDIRTHPIDYDKSMLHYMGDVYSMGVEIAADAIDTLARGKELPKTPQKAEASGYYTFPTKEELDDIRDSGIRLVHGQSIVNIIVESFASPKEQDNFRAYILGAVQDWYNRNLS
;
A
#
# COMPACT_ATOMS: atom_id res chain seq x y z
N MET A 1 -65.86 30.30 -55.00
CA MET A 1 -64.81 29.35 -55.41
C MET A 1 -63.69 30.12 -56.09
N PRO A 2 -62.40 29.72 -56.03
CA PRO A 2 -61.76 28.72 -55.16
C PRO A 2 -60.59 29.28 -54.31
N GLN A 3 -59.99 28.38 -53.52
CA GLN A 3 -58.97 28.49 -52.47
C GLN A 3 -57.55 28.81 -52.96
N THR A 4 -56.67 29.34 -52.08
CA THR A 4 -55.47 28.64 -51.55
C THR A 4 -54.69 29.45 -50.48
N SER A 5 -54.33 28.71 -49.41
CA SER A 5 -53.15 28.79 -48.50
C SER A 5 -52.44 30.11 -48.15
N HIS A 6 -52.31 30.36 -46.84
CA HIS A 6 -51.05 30.84 -46.25
C HIS A 6 -50.92 30.41 -44.77
N GLN A 7 -49.85 29.67 -44.46
CA GLN A 7 -49.30 29.48 -43.12
C GLN A 7 -48.17 30.50 -42.89
N SER A 8 -47.99 30.91 -41.63
CA SER A 8 -46.83 31.64 -41.12
C SER A 8 -46.66 31.34 -39.62
N PRO A 9 -45.43 31.47 -39.07
CA PRO A 9 -44.83 30.40 -38.28
C PRO A 9 -44.69 30.68 -36.78
N ALA A 10 -44.31 29.60 -36.09
CA ALA A 10 -44.06 29.47 -34.67
C ALA A 10 -42.99 30.42 -34.10
N SER A 11 -43.17 30.78 -32.82
CA SER A 11 -42.13 31.31 -31.93
C SER A 11 -42.26 30.69 -30.54
N SER A 12 -41.16 30.06 -30.08
CA SER A 12 -40.61 30.02 -28.70
C SER A 12 -41.51 29.55 -27.54
N SER A 13 -41.12 28.70 -26.57
CA SER A 13 -39.81 28.54 -25.92
C SER A 13 -39.85 27.37 -24.94
N SER A 14 -38.79 26.55 -24.89
CA SER A 14 -38.17 26.08 -23.63
C SER A 14 -36.82 25.44 -23.97
N SER A 15 -35.79 26.26 -24.10
CA SER A 15 -34.41 25.81 -24.19
C SER A 15 -33.76 25.89 -22.81
N SER A 16 -33.74 24.77 -22.08
CA SER A 16 -32.75 24.55 -21.04
C SER A 16 -31.37 24.45 -21.72
N PRO A 17 -30.30 25.08 -21.21
CA PRO A 17 -28.97 24.83 -21.76
C PRO A 17 -28.64 23.34 -21.57
N PRO A 18 -27.86 22.70 -22.46
CA PRO A 18 -27.37 21.36 -22.16
C PRO A 18 -26.44 21.50 -20.96
N SER A 19 -26.86 21.05 -19.78
CA SER A 19 -25.91 20.83 -18.69
C SER A 19 -24.89 19.84 -19.24
N LEU A 20 -23.64 20.29 -19.39
CA LEU A 20 -22.53 19.41 -19.78
C LEU A 20 -22.57 18.20 -18.86
N ALA A 21 -22.73 16.99 -19.43
CA ALA A 21 -22.85 15.77 -18.64
C ALA A 21 -21.71 15.70 -17.61
N PRO A 22 -21.97 15.38 -16.32
CA PRO A 22 -20.92 15.21 -15.34
C PRO A 22 -19.93 14.15 -15.84
N ASN A 23 -18.64 14.46 -15.74
CA ASN A 23 -17.61 13.57 -16.27
C ASN A 23 -17.60 12.23 -15.53
N ILE A 24 -17.93 12.26 -14.23
CA ILE A 24 -17.79 11.14 -13.30
C ILE A 24 -18.94 11.14 -12.29
N VAL A 25 -19.54 9.96 -12.08
CA VAL A 25 -20.48 9.69 -10.99
C VAL A 25 -19.90 8.61 -10.09
N VAL A 26 -19.79 8.87 -8.79
CA VAL A 26 -19.40 7.88 -7.76
C VAL A 26 -20.67 7.48 -7.00
N VAL A 27 -21.06 6.21 -7.08
CA VAL A 27 -22.23 5.68 -6.38
C VAL A 27 -21.78 5.04 -5.06
N GLY A 28 -22.14 5.68 -3.95
CA GLY A 28 -21.71 5.35 -2.59
C GLY A 28 -20.65 6.32 -2.09
N GLY A 29 -20.96 7.07 -1.04
CA GLY A 29 -20.08 8.04 -0.38
C GLY A 29 -19.33 7.48 0.83
N GLY A 30 -19.30 6.16 1.03
CA GLY A 30 -18.52 5.52 2.08
C GLY A 30 -17.00 5.56 1.84
N ALA A 31 -16.22 4.88 2.69
CA ALA A 31 -14.74 4.87 2.62
C ALA A 31 -14.17 4.56 1.21
N SER A 32 -14.77 3.63 0.46
CA SER A 32 -14.35 3.33 -0.92
C SER A 32 -14.61 4.47 -1.90
N GLY A 33 -15.78 5.11 -1.83
CA GLY A 33 -16.11 6.25 -2.69
C GLY A 33 -15.28 7.47 -2.36
N LEU A 34 -15.07 7.75 -1.06
CA LEU A 34 -14.18 8.82 -0.61
C LEU A 34 -12.73 8.57 -1.05
N SER A 35 -12.21 7.35 -0.96
CA SER A 35 -10.85 7.04 -1.45
C SER A 35 -10.71 7.28 -2.96
N VAL A 36 -11.71 6.92 -3.77
CA VAL A 36 -11.75 7.25 -5.21
C VAL A 36 -11.74 8.76 -5.42
N LEU A 37 -12.56 9.51 -4.67
CA LEU A 37 -12.62 10.97 -4.75
C LEU A 37 -11.26 11.62 -4.46
N LEU A 38 -10.58 11.18 -3.41
CA LEU A 38 -9.24 11.66 -3.06
C LEU A 38 -8.23 11.40 -4.18
N GLN A 39 -8.24 10.22 -4.79
CA GLN A 39 -7.35 9.89 -5.90
C GLN A 39 -7.65 10.72 -7.15
N LEU A 40 -8.93 11.00 -7.45
CA LEU A 40 -9.30 11.91 -8.54
C LEU A 40 -8.81 13.35 -8.29
N ILE A 41 -8.87 13.83 -7.04
CA ILE A 41 -8.32 15.14 -6.66
C ILE A 41 -6.81 15.18 -6.90
N GLU A 42 -6.06 14.15 -6.50
CA GLU A 42 -4.62 14.07 -6.77
C GLU A 42 -4.33 14.08 -8.28
N ARG A 43 -5.12 13.37 -9.09
CA ARG A 43 -4.97 13.44 -10.55
C ARG A 43 -5.17 14.85 -11.12
N VAL A 44 -6.09 15.65 -10.58
CA VAL A 44 -6.26 17.04 -11.01
C VAL A 44 -5.07 17.91 -10.59
N LYS A 45 -4.51 17.68 -9.38
CA LYS A 45 -3.26 18.33 -8.96
C LYS A 45 -2.09 17.98 -9.88
N ASP A 46 -2.07 16.75 -10.40
CA ASP A 46 -1.11 16.26 -11.40
C ASP A 46 -1.40 16.79 -12.83
N GLY A 47 -2.33 17.73 -13.00
CA GLY A 47 -2.65 18.38 -14.27
C GLY A 47 -3.66 17.64 -15.15
N LYS A 48 -4.33 16.59 -14.67
CA LYS A 48 -5.41 15.92 -15.42
C LYS A 48 -6.68 16.77 -15.41
N LEU A 49 -7.39 16.81 -16.54
CA LEU A 49 -8.60 17.62 -16.70
C LEU A 49 -9.87 16.86 -16.29
N LEU A 50 -10.43 17.20 -15.13
CA LEU A 50 -11.74 16.74 -14.66
C LEU A 50 -12.62 17.96 -14.36
N ARG A 51 -13.86 18.00 -14.89
CA ARG A 51 -14.76 19.16 -14.75
C ARG A 51 -15.65 19.06 -13.52
N GLU A 52 -16.30 17.90 -13.36
CA GLU A 52 -17.28 17.67 -12.31
C GLU A 52 -17.26 16.20 -11.86
N VAL A 53 -17.38 15.99 -10.54
CA VAL A 53 -17.62 14.69 -9.91
C VAL A 53 -18.91 14.79 -9.11
N VAL A 54 -19.88 13.92 -9.40
CA VAL A 54 -21.12 13.79 -8.63
C VAL A 54 -21.00 12.56 -7.73
N VAL A 55 -21.24 12.72 -6.43
CA VAL A 55 -21.31 11.60 -5.48
C VAL A 55 -22.77 11.34 -5.12
N LEU A 56 -23.25 10.13 -5.39
CA LEU A 56 -24.57 9.66 -4.95
C LEU A 56 -24.42 8.95 -3.60
N GLU A 57 -24.98 9.51 -2.54
CA GLU A 57 -24.95 8.94 -1.19
C GLU A 57 -26.33 9.05 -0.55
N LYS A 58 -26.99 7.92 -0.32
CA LYS A 58 -28.35 7.90 0.21
C LYS A 58 -28.47 8.31 1.69
N ARG A 59 -27.36 8.33 2.44
CA ARG A 59 -27.34 8.88 3.81
C ARG A 59 -27.09 10.38 3.78
N GLU A 60 -27.46 11.05 4.88
CA GLU A 60 -27.18 12.47 5.06
C GLU A 60 -25.69 12.78 5.17
N ILE A 61 -24.90 11.85 5.74
CA ILE A 61 -23.48 12.07 6.05
C ILE A 61 -22.60 11.18 5.14
N PRO A 62 -21.87 11.76 4.17
CA PRO A 62 -20.83 11.07 3.42
C PRO A 62 -19.58 10.78 4.28
N GLY A 63 -18.80 9.78 3.88
CA GLY A 63 -17.56 9.34 4.51
C GLY A 63 -17.73 8.00 5.25
N PRO A 64 -18.43 7.94 6.39
CA PRO A 64 -18.50 6.75 7.24
C PRO A 64 -19.09 5.51 6.56
N GLY A 65 -20.12 5.68 5.72
CA GLY A 65 -20.90 4.56 5.20
C GLY A 65 -21.48 3.67 6.31
N LEU A 66 -21.95 2.45 6.00
CA LEU A 66 -22.54 1.56 7.02
C LEU A 66 -21.51 1.12 8.08
N ALA A 67 -20.31 0.75 7.64
CA ALA A 67 -19.33 0.02 8.46
C ALA A 67 -18.70 0.87 9.58
N TYR A 68 -18.79 2.19 9.48
CA TYR A 68 -18.20 3.16 10.40
C TYR A 68 -19.21 4.22 10.88
N SER A 69 -20.50 3.97 10.63
CA SER A 69 -21.60 4.78 11.15
C SER A 69 -22.00 4.37 12.58
N ASP A 70 -22.94 5.11 13.14
CA ASP A 70 -23.70 4.79 14.37
C ASP A 70 -24.27 3.37 14.38
N ALA A 71 -24.53 2.77 13.21
CA ALA A 71 -24.92 1.37 13.08
C ALA A 71 -23.95 0.37 13.71
N CYS A 72 -22.68 0.76 13.88
CA CYS A 72 -21.62 -0.03 14.48
C CYS A 72 -21.14 0.52 15.85
N ALA A 73 -21.92 1.41 16.48
CA ALA A 73 -21.58 1.99 17.78
C ALA A 73 -21.24 0.89 18.81
N GLY A 74 -20.22 1.16 19.64
CA GLY A 74 -19.73 0.20 20.64
C GLY A 74 -18.79 -0.90 20.10
N THR A 75 -18.40 -0.86 18.82
CA THR A 75 -17.42 -1.79 18.25
C THR A 75 -16.07 -1.13 17.92
N ILE A 76 -15.02 -1.95 17.86
CA ILE A 76 -13.67 -1.52 17.50
C ILE A 76 -13.31 -1.91 16.05
N LEU A 77 -12.27 -1.27 15.53
CA LEU A 77 -11.63 -1.69 14.29
C LEU A 77 -11.00 -3.07 14.44
N ASN A 78 -11.05 -3.85 13.36
CA ASN A 78 -10.40 -5.15 13.27
C ASN A 78 -9.01 -5.10 12.59
N MET A 79 -8.63 -3.93 12.09
CA MET A 79 -7.35 -3.66 11.46
C MET A 79 -6.57 -2.65 12.28
N HIS A 80 -5.24 -2.73 12.23
CA HIS A 80 -4.35 -1.80 12.90
C HIS A 80 -4.50 -0.41 12.27
N SER A 81 -4.48 0.65 13.10
CA SER A 81 -4.67 2.04 12.61
C SER A 81 -3.71 2.44 11.50
N ASP A 82 -2.49 1.92 11.52
CA ASP A 82 -1.44 2.16 10.51
C ASP A 82 -1.75 1.62 9.10
N THR A 83 -2.85 0.89 8.95
CA THR A 83 -3.32 0.33 7.66
C THR A 83 -4.65 0.91 7.21
N MET A 84 -5.11 1.98 7.87
CA MET A 84 -6.44 2.57 7.69
C MET A 84 -6.42 3.93 6.95
N GLY A 85 -5.27 4.35 6.40
CA GLY A 85 -5.18 5.52 5.52
C GLY A 85 -5.92 5.32 4.19
N LEU A 86 -6.52 6.40 3.65
CA LEU A 86 -7.31 6.34 2.42
C LEU A 86 -6.54 6.64 1.13
N TYR A 87 -5.30 7.13 1.26
CA TYR A 87 -4.38 7.32 0.15
C TYR A 87 -3.49 6.08 0.01
N PHE A 88 -3.29 5.64 -1.23
CA PHE A 88 -2.47 4.45 -1.51
C PHE A 88 -1.01 4.60 -1.03
N ASP A 89 -0.47 5.81 -1.14
CA ASP A 89 0.91 6.18 -0.80
C ASP A 89 1.07 6.73 0.63
N LYS A 90 -0.03 6.91 1.39
CA LYS A 90 -0.02 7.41 2.78
C LYS A 90 -0.81 6.49 3.73
N PRO A 91 -0.32 5.25 3.98
CA PRO A 91 -1.03 4.28 4.82
C PRO A 91 -1.22 4.74 6.28
N TYR A 92 -0.30 5.57 6.79
CA TYR A 92 -0.31 6.08 8.17
C TYR A 92 -1.20 7.32 8.37
N ASP A 93 -1.90 7.80 7.34
CA ASP A 93 -2.67 9.06 7.38
C ASP A 93 -3.67 9.08 8.55
N PHE A 94 -4.40 7.98 8.77
CA PHE A 94 -5.30 7.87 9.93
C PHE A 94 -4.56 7.91 11.27
N THR A 95 -3.44 7.19 11.40
CA THR A 95 -2.65 7.21 12.65
C THR A 95 -2.11 8.61 12.93
N GLN A 96 -1.67 9.35 11.91
CA GLN A 96 -1.17 10.72 12.06
C GLN A 96 -2.29 11.72 12.39
N TRP A 97 -3.50 11.48 11.88
CA TRP A 97 -4.68 12.29 12.20
C TRP A 97 -5.11 12.15 13.67
N ARG A 98 -4.88 10.98 14.29
CA ARG A 98 -5.24 10.73 15.69
C ARG A 98 -4.38 11.56 16.62
N THR A 99 -4.99 12.56 17.26
CA THR A 99 -4.34 13.38 18.30
C THR A 99 -4.18 12.67 19.65
N ASN A 100 -4.95 11.60 19.88
CA ASN A 100 -4.91 10.78 21.10
C ASN A 100 -4.80 9.29 20.76
N LEU A 101 -3.82 8.62 21.38
CA LEU A 101 -3.51 7.20 21.19
C LEU A 101 -3.99 6.30 22.34
N VAL A 102 -4.78 6.81 23.29
CA VAL A 102 -5.32 6.06 24.45
C VAL A 102 -6.08 4.80 24.03
N ASP A 103 -6.83 4.83 22.93
CA ASP A 103 -7.57 3.67 22.42
C ASP A 103 -6.66 2.59 21.80
N GLY A 104 -5.34 2.78 21.84
CA GLY A 104 -4.36 1.86 21.30
C GLY A 104 -4.46 1.69 19.78
N PRO A 105 -4.02 0.54 19.23
CA PRO A 105 -3.94 0.34 17.78
C PRO A 105 -5.27 -0.02 17.09
N PHE A 106 -6.32 -0.29 17.86
CA PHE A 106 -7.64 -0.70 17.37
C PHE A 106 -8.72 0.24 17.93
N PRO A 107 -8.75 1.53 17.51
CA PRO A 107 -9.74 2.48 18.01
C PRO A 107 -11.17 2.08 17.60
N SER A 108 -12.17 2.77 18.17
CA SER A 108 -13.57 2.52 17.84
C SER A 108 -13.86 2.75 16.36
N ARG A 109 -14.87 2.05 15.82
CA ARG A 109 -15.32 2.29 14.45
C ARG A 109 -15.87 3.70 14.25
N GLU A 110 -16.51 4.26 15.27
CA GLU A 110 -16.98 5.65 15.31
C GLU A 110 -15.82 6.62 15.16
N LYS A 111 -14.69 6.38 15.86
CA LYS A 111 -13.51 7.23 15.75
C LYS A 111 -12.93 7.23 14.33
N TYR A 112 -13.00 6.09 13.65
CA TYR A 112 -12.65 6.03 12.22
C TYR A 112 -13.68 6.75 11.35
N GLY A 113 -14.98 6.66 11.69
CA GLY A 113 -16.04 7.45 11.06
C GLY A 113 -15.80 8.97 11.14
N GLU A 114 -15.37 9.48 12.31
CA GLU A 114 -14.98 10.89 12.49
C GLU A 114 -13.84 11.29 11.55
N TYR A 115 -12.81 10.43 11.42
CA TYR A 115 -11.73 10.64 10.48
C TYR A 115 -12.25 10.70 9.03
N LEU A 116 -13.08 9.75 8.62
CA LEU A 116 -13.65 9.73 7.26
C LEU A 116 -14.46 11.00 6.96
N GLN A 117 -15.20 11.50 7.94
CA GLN A 117 -15.96 12.74 7.80
C GLN A 117 -15.03 13.96 7.72
N ALA A 118 -14.00 14.04 8.56
CA ALA A 118 -13.00 15.11 8.50
C ALA A 118 -12.27 15.12 7.14
N THR A 119 -11.85 13.95 6.66
CA THR A 119 -11.22 13.78 5.35
C THR A 119 -12.17 14.15 4.21
N TRP A 120 -13.47 13.85 4.32
CA TRP A 120 -14.47 14.29 3.35
C TRP A 120 -14.51 15.82 3.23
N PHE A 121 -14.61 16.54 4.35
CA PHE A 121 -14.61 18.01 4.32
C PHE A 121 -13.32 18.59 3.72
N GLN A 122 -12.17 18.04 4.12
CA GLN A 122 -10.88 18.42 3.54
C GLN A 122 -10.83 18.18 2.03
N ALA A 123 -11.36 17.06 1.54
CA ALA A 123 -11.41 16.75 0.12
C ALA A 123 -12.22 17.80 -0.67
N ILE A 124 -13.38 18.21 -0.15
CA ILE A 124 -14.22 19.24 -0.78
C ILE A 124 -13.50 20.60 -0.83
N GLU A 125 -12.82 20.99 0.25
CA GLU A 125 -12.04 22.23 0.29
C GLU A 125 -10.87 22.20 -0.71
N GLN A 126 -10.13 21.09 -0.75
CA GLN A 126 -9.03 20.91 -1.68
C GLN A 126 -9.50 20.95 -3.14
N ALA A 127 -10.59 20.25 -3.47
CA ALA A 127 -11.17 20.26 -4.80
C ALA A 127 -11.58 21.67 -5.24
N ARG A 128 -12.22 22.44 -4.34
CA ARG A 128 -12.57 23.85 -4.61
C ARG A 128 -11.33 24.70 -4.90
N SER A 129 -10.24 24.50 -4.15
CA SER A 129 -8.99 25.27 -4.33
C SER A 129 -8.32 25.04 -5.70
N ILE A 130 -8.55 23.88 -6.33
CA ILE A 130 -8.00 23.50 -7.63
C ILE A 130 -9.03 23.60 -8.77
N GLY A 131 -10.23 24.14 -8.51
CA GLY A 131 -11.27 24.34 -9.51
C GLY A 131 -12.05 23.09 -9.92
N LEU A 132 -11.97 21.99 -9.16
CA LEU A 132 -12.78 20.78 -9.38
C LEU A 132 -14.14 20.92 -8.69
N THR A 133 -15.23 20.82 -9.46
CA THR A 133 -16.59 20.83 -8.89
C THR A 133 -16.94 19.45 -8.33
N ILE A 134 -17.28 19.38 -7.05
CA ILE A 134 -17.83 18.17 -6.42
C ILE A 134 -19.22 18.49 -5.90
N SER A 135 -20.21 17.71 -6.31
CA SER A 135 -21.59 17.79 -5.84
C SER A 135 -22.01 16.47 -5.20
N VAL A 136 -22.93 16.55 -4.23
CA VAL A 136 -23.50 15.38 -3.55
C VAL A 136 -25.00 15.37 -3.81
N ILE A 137 -25.52 14.23 -4.24
CA ILE A 137 -26.97 14.02 -4.37
C ILE A 137 -27.36 12.94 -3.35
N HIS A 138 -28.23 13.33 -2.43
CA HIS A 138 -28.71 12.46 -1.35
C HIS A 138 -29.86 11.56 -1.80
N GLN A 139 -29.59 10.67 -2.76
CA GLN A 139 -30.57 9.75 -3.33
C GLN A 139 -29.95 8.39 -3.65
N GLU A 140 -30.77 7.34 -3.66
CA GLU A 140 -30.38 6.03 -4.18
C GLU A 140 -30.50 5.98 -5.71
N ALA A 141 -29.49 5.42 -6.39
CA ALA A 141 -29.59 5.06 -7.81
C ALA A 141 -30.24 3.69 -7.93
N ASN A 142 -31.30 3.58 -8.72
CA ASN A 142 -32.08 2.35 -8.88
C ASN A 142 -31.81 1.63 -10.21
N GLU A 143 -31.50 2.38 -11.26
CA GLU A 143 -31.26 1.81 -12.59
C GLU A 143 -30.00 2.38 -13.23
N ILE A 144 -29.38 1.58 -14.09
CA ILE A 144 -28.28 2.02 -14.94
C ILE A 144 -28.41 1.39 -16.33
N ASP A 145 -28.29 2.22 -17.36
CA ASP A 145 -28.32 1.79 -18.76
C ASP A 145 -27.20 2.47 -19.57
N ARG A 146 -26.94 1.94 -20.76
CA ARG A 146 -26.01 2.54 -21.73
C ARG A 146 -26.78 3.17 -22.87
N MET A 147 -26.52 4.45 -23.08
CA MET A 147 -27.08 5.23 -24.18
C MET A 147 -26.41 4.90 -25.52
N SER A 148 -27.05 5.28 -26.62
CA SER A 148 -26.55 5.05 -27.99
C SER A 148 -25.22 5.76 -28.28
N ASP A 149 -24.93 6.86 -27.58
CA ASP A 149 -23.66 7.60 -27.67
C ASP A 149 -22.55 6.98 -26.79
N GLY A 150 -22.85 5.88 -26.09
CA GLY A 150 -21.93 5.17 -25.22
C GLY A 150 -21.89 5.67 -23.78
N THR A 151 -22.54 6.79 -23.44
CA THR A 151 -22.63 7.29 -22.06
C THR A 151 -23.50 6.40 -21.19
N LEU A 152 -23.28 6.44 -19.87
CA LEU A 152 -24.09 5.75 -18.89
C LEU A 152 -25.19 6.67 -18.37
N LEU A 153 -26.40 6.14 -18.23
CA LEU A 153 -27.56 6.83 -17.69
C LEU A 153 -27.96 6.16 -16.37
N LEU A 154 -27.90 6.89 -15.26
CA LEU A 154 -28.45 6.44 -13.99
C LEU A 154 -29.85 7.02 -13.79
N THR A 155 -30.79 6.20 -13.36
CA THR A 155 -32.11 6.66 -12.87
C THR A 155 -32.12 6.58 -11.35
N LEU A 156 -32.37 7.72 -10.71
CA LEU A 156 -32.46 7.83 -9.25
C LEU A 156 -33.84 7.38 -8.75
N GLU A 157 -33.98 7.19 -7.44
CA GLU A 157 -35.25 6.82 -6.82
C GLU A 157 -36.38 7.83 -7.04
N SER A 158 -36.05 9.11 -7.23
CA SER A 158 -37.01 10.16 -7.60
C SER A 158 -37.49 10.09 -9.06
N GLY A 159 -36.85 9.27 -9.89
CA GLY A 159 -37.01 9.26 -11.35
C GLY A 159 -36.12 10.27 -12.08
N GLU A 160 -35.37 11.10 -11.35
CA GLU A 160 -34.33 11.96 -11.93
C GLU A 160 -33.27 11.12 -12.66
N GLN A 161 -32.77 11.65 -13.78
CA GLN A 161 -31.81 10.97 -14.64
C GLN A 161 -30.48 11.71 -14.70
N LEU A 162 -29.39 10.99 -14.48
CA LEU A 162 -28.02 11.52 -14.55
C LEU A 162 -27.24 10.80 -15.65
N ARG A 163 -26.67 11.57 -16.59
CA ARG A 163 -25.79 11.05 -17.65
C ARG A 163 -24.34 11.22 -17.23
N SER A 164 -23.50 10.21 -17.46
CA SER A 164 -22.07 10.30 -17.17
C SER A 164 -21.23 9.46 -18.13
N GLN A 165 -20.01 9.91 -18.41
CA GLN A 165 -19.02 9.14 -19.16
C GLN A 165 -18.40 8.04 -18.32
N SER A 166 -18.29 8.25 -17.00
CA SER A 166 -17.72 7.29 -16.07
C SER A 166 -18.58 7.15 -14.82
N VAL A 167 -18.85 5.90 -14.41
CA VAL A 167 -19.59 5.56 -13.20
C VAL A 167 -18.76 4.59 -12.38
N ILE A 168 -18.60 4.89 -11.09
CA ILE A 168 -17.90 4.03 -10.13
C ILE A 168 -18.92 3.50 -9.13
N LEU A 169 -19.09 2.18 -9.06
CA LEU A 169 -19.93 1.52 -8.07
C LEU A 169 -19.09 1.22 -6.82
N ALA A 170 -19.22 2.07 -5.81
CA ALA A 170 -18.58 1.99 -4.49
C ALA A 170 -19.62 1.65 -3.39
N LEU A 171 -20.42 0.62 -3.64
CA LEU A 171 -21.66 0.31 -2.91
C LEU A 171 -21.46 -0.25 -1.49
N GLY A 172 -20.21 -0.50 -1.08
CA GLY A 172 -19.89 -1.12 0.20
C GLY A 172 -20.31 -2.60 0.27
N ASN A 173 -20.50 -3.09 1.50
CA ASN A 173 -20.74 -4.50 1.76
C ASN A 173 -22.25 -4.80 1.80
N PHE A 174 -22.65 -5.90 1.17
CA PHE A 174 -23.98 -6.50 1.32
C PHE A 174 -23.93 -7.61 2.35
N THR A 175 -24.94 -7.73 3.22
CA THR A 175 -24.99 -8.79 4.23
C THR A 175 -25.43 -10.10 3.62
N ALA A 176 -24.71 -11.19 3.92
CA ALA A 176 -25.15 -12.53 3.58
C ALA A 176 -26.19 -13.03 4.59
N VAL A 177 -27.23 -13.70 4.07
CA VAL A 177 -28.24 -14.38 4.87
C VAL A 177 -28.21 -15.85 4.48
N SER A 178 -27.72 -16.71 5.36
CA SER A 178 -27.58 -18.15 5.05
C SER A 178 -28.90 -18.90 5.23
N ASN A 179 -29.74 -18.48 6.18
CA ASN A 179 -31.02 -19.10 6.50
C ASN A 179 -32.19 -18.27 5.94
N THR A 180 -32.24 -18.09 4.62
CA THR A 180 -33.28 -17.28 3.95
C THR A 180 -34.70 -17.81 4.18
N HIS A 181 -34.87 -19.10 4.43
CA HIS A 181 -36.15 -19.72 4.78
C HIS A 181 -36.72 -19.25 6.14
N LEU A 182 -35.93 -18.53 6.95
CA LEU A 182 -36.33 -18.02 8.27
C LEU A 182 -36.67 -16.52 8.26
N MET A 183 -36.55 -15.82 7.13
CA MET A 183 -36.65 -14.34 7.07
C MET A 183 -37.93 -13.74 7.66
N ASN A 184 -39.03 -14.47 7.63
CA ASN A 184 -40.34 -13.99 8.08
C ASN A 184 -40.72 -14.51 9.49
N GLN A 185 -39.81 -15.19 10.19
CA GLN A 185 -40.09 -15.74 11.51
C GLN A 185 -39.81 -14.70 12.62
N PRO A 186 -40.64 -14.66 13.67
CA PRO A 186 -40.42 -13.75 14.79
C PRO A 186 -39.10 -14.06 15.50
N GLY A 187 -38.35 -13.01 15.87
CA GLY A 187 -37.04 -13.15 16.52
C GLY A 187 -35.88 -13.47 15.57
N PHE A 188 -36.09 -13.53 14.26
CA PHE A 188 -35.03 -13.64 13.26
C PHE A 188 -34.45 -12.26 12.89
N PHE A 189 -33.13 -12.12 13.04
CA PHE A 189 -32.36 -10.96 12.58
C PHE A 189 -31.46 -11.38 11.43
N SER A 190 -31.72 -10.86 10.23
CA SER A 190 -30.96 -11.18 9.01
C SER A 190 -29.54 -10.57 8.97
N SER A 191 -29.22 -9.71 9.93
CA SER A 191 -27.93 -9.04 10.10
C SER A 191 -27.81 -8.55 11.53
N PRO A 192 -26.59 -8.49 12.13
CA PRO A 192 -26.40 -7.80 13.40
C PRO A 192 -26.46 -6.28 13.23
N TRP A 193 -26.42 -5.74 12.01
CA TRP A 193 -26.33 -4.31 11.76
C TRP A 193 -27.71 -3.69 11.42
N PRO A 194 -28.01 -2.47 11.90
CA PRO A 194 -27.35 -1.78 13.01
C PRO A 194 -27.50 -2.55 14.33
N LEU A 195 -26.46 -2.51 15.18
CA LEU A 195 -26.42 -3.28 16.44
C LEU A 195 -27.53 -2.88 17.42
N SER A 196 -27.96 -1.62 17.40
CA SER A 196 -29.07 -1.11 18.22
C SER A 196 -30.40 -1.83 18.00
N LYS A 197 -30.61 -2.52 16.87
CA LYS A 197 -31.81 -3.35 16.68
C LYS A 197 -31.88 -4.51 17.67
N LEU A 198 -30.73 -4.96 18.18
CA LEU A 198 -30.64 -6.06 19.12
C LEU A 198 -31.13 -5.67 20.52
N ASP A 199 -31.30 -4.38 20.81
CA ASP A 199 -31.86 -3.89 22.08
C ASP A 199 -33.32 -4.34 22.29
N SER A 200 -33.98 -4.77 21.21
CA SER A 200 -35.32 -5.39 21.26
C SER A 200 -35.33 -6.80 21.88
N ILE A 201 -34.17 -7.45 22.01
CA ILE A 201 -34.04 -8.78 22.61
C ILE A 201 -34.09 -8.65 24.14
N PRO A 202 -34.99 -9.35 24.85
CA PRO A 202 -35.04 -9.29 26.31
C PRO A 202 -33.72 -9.75 26.94
N LEU A 203 -33.28 -9.03 27.98
CA LEU A 203 -31.95 -9.18 28.56
C LEU A 203 -31.61 -10.61 29.03
N ASP A 204 -32.59 -11.40 29.44
CA ASP A 204 -32.37 -12.77 29.95
C ASP A 204 -32.67 -13.87 28.91
N SER A 205 -33.07 -13.51 27.68
CA SER A 205 -33.46 -14.49 26.66
C SER A 205 -32.27 -15.23 26.05
N PRO A 206 -32.41 -16.53 25.69
CA PRO A 206 -31.40 -17.21 24.89
C PRO A 206 -31.27 -16.57 23.49
N VAL A 207 -30.04 -16.51 22.98
CA VAL A 207 -29.74 -16.00 21.63
C VAL A 207 -28.80 -16.96 20.90
N LEU A 208 -29.14 -17.32 19.66
CA LEU A 208 -28.28 -18.08 18.76
C LEU A 208 -27.76 -17.18 17.64
N ILE A 209 -26.43 -17.06 17.53
CA ILE A 209 -25.76 -16.28 16.50
C ILE A 209 -25.16 -17.26 15.48
N VAL A 210 -25.59 -17.16 14.22
CA VAL A 210 -25.09 -17.96 13.11
C VAL A 210 -23.80 -17.35 12.59
N GLY A 211 -22.70 -18.06 12.77
CA GLY A 211 -21.34 -17.57 12.56
C GLY A 211 -20.55 -17.48 13.86
N SER A 212 -19.23 -17.47 13.75
CA SER A 212 -18.31 -17.43 14.90
C SER A 212 -17.07 -16.56 14.64
N ARG A 213 -17.15 -15.60 13.71
CA ARG A 213 -16.05 -14.68 13.35
C ARG A 213 -16.32 -13.27 13.88
N LEU A 214 -15.59 -12.27 13.37
CA LEU A 214 -15.58 -10.90 13.86
C LEU A 214 -16.99 -10.28 14.00
N SER A 215 -17.91 -10.46 13.06
CA SER A 215 -19.29 -9.95 13.23
C SER A 215 -20.04 -10.62 14.38
N ALA A 216 -19.82 -11.92 14.62
CA ALA A 216 -20.43 -12.65 15.74
C ALA A 216 -19.81 -12.20 17.07
N VAL A 217 -18.49 -11.98 17.08
CA VAL A 217 -17.77 -11.38 18.21
C VAL A 217 -18.36 -10.00 18.54
N ASP A 218 -18.43 -9.10 17.55
CA ASP A 218 -18.99 -7.76 17.72
C ASP A 218 -20.44 -7.83 18.27
N THR A 219 -21.24 -8.77 17.78
CA THR A 219 -22.62 -9.01 18.25
C THR A 219 -22.65 -9.42 19.72
N ALA A 220 -21.83 -10.40 20.13
CA ALA A 220 -21.80 -10.88 21.50
C ALA A 220 -21.24 -9.85 22.48
N THR A 221 -20.19 -9.12 22.08
CA THR A 221 -19.63 -8.04 22.89
C THR A 221 -20.64 -6.91 23.05
N TYR A 222 -21.37 -6.55 21.99
CA TYR A 222 -22.42 -5.54 22.07
C TYR A 222 -23.55 -5.94 23.03
N LEU A 223 -24.08 -7.17 22.90
CA LEU A 223 -25.11 -7.68 23.81
C LEU A 223 -24.63 -7.65 25.27
N SER A 224 -23.41 -8.11 25.53
CA SER A 224 -22.83 -8.13 26.88
C SER A 224 -22.61 -6.71 27.43
N ASP A 225 -22.02 -5.81 26.65
CA ASP A 225 -21.73 -4.43 27.05
C ASP A 225 -23.03 -3.64 27.32
N ASN A 226 -24.15 -4.03 26.70
CA ASN A 226 -25.49 -3.46 26.91
C ASN A 226 -26.36 -4.25 27.91
N GLY A 227 -25.75 -5.11 28.74
CA GLY A 227 -26.42 -5.70 29.91
C GLY A 227 -27.23 -6.97 29.65
N HIS A 228 -27.09 -7.61 28.49
CA HIS A 228 -27.67 -8.93 28.25
C HIS A 228 -27.06 -9.97 29.20
N ARG A 229 -27.91 -10.73 29.90
CA ARG A 229 -27.58 -11.77 30.87
C ARG A 229 -27.92 -13.19 30.39
N GLY A 230 -28.75 -13.29 29.35
CA GLY A 230 -29.16 -14.55 28.74
C GLY A 230 -27.98 -15.32 28.12
N PRO A 231 -28.16 -16.63 27.87
CA PRO A 231 -27.14 -17.46 27.24
C PRO A 231 -27.01 -17.13 25.75
N ILE A 232 -25.77 -16.96 25.29
CA ILE A 232 -25.40 -16.70 23.91
C ILE A 232 -24.75 -17.96 23.34
N THR A 233 -25.16 -18.36 22.13
CA THR A 233 -24.53 -19.48 21.42
C THR A 233 -24.06 -19.03 20.05
N PHE A 234 -22.78 -19.26 19.74
CA PHE A 234 -22.27 -19.23 18.36
C PHE A 234 -22.42 -20.60 17.72
N ILE A 235 -23.06 -20.65 16.55
CA ILE A 235 -23.14 -21.86 15.72
C ILE A 235 -22.39 -21.64 14.41
N SER A 236 -21.43 -22.51 14.10
CA SER A 236 -20.73 -22.46 12.82
C SER A 236 -20.26 -23.83 12.34
N ARG A 237 -19.93 -23.93 11.04
CA ARG A 237 -19.49 -25.19 10.42
C ARG A 237 -18.27 -25.82 11.09
N SER A 238 -17.37 -25.00 11.64
CA SER A 238 -16.16 -25.45 12.33
C SER A 238 -16.31 -25.48 13.85
N GLY A 239 -17.22 -24.70 14.44
CA GLY A 239 -17.29 -24.51 15.90
C GLY A 239 -16.04 -23.84 16.48
N ARG A 240 -15.34 -23.00 15.69
CA ARG A 240 -14.08 -22.36 16.09
C ARG A 240 -14.14 -20.84 16.02
N LEU A 241 -13.40 -20.18 16.91
CA LEU A 241 -13.21 -18.73 16.93
C LEU A 241 -12.04 -18.31 16.01
N PRO A 242 -11.94 -17.01 15.64
CA PRO A 242 -10.74 -16.46 15.00
C PRO A 242 -9.52 -16.63 15.90
N LYS A 243 -8.33 -16.70 15.31
CA LYS A 243 -7.07 -16.55 16.07
C LYS A 243 -6.99 -15.13 16.66
N VAL A 244 -6.04 -14.88 17.57
CA VAL A 244 -5.88 -13.57 18.21
C VAL A 244 -4.69 -12.83 17.63
N GLN A 245 -4.86 -11.54 17.31
CA GLN A 245 -3.80 -10.71 16.74
C GLN A 245 -2.78 -10.30 17.81
N GLY A 246 -1.50 -10.50 17.54
CA GLY A 246 -0.41 -9.93 18.36
C GLY A 246 0.10 -8.60 17.78
N SER A 247 1.25 -8.16 18.30
CA SER A 247 1.90 -6.91 17.89
C SER A 247 2.18 -6.84 16.38
N SER A 248 2.26 -5.63 15.83
CA SER A 248 2.48 -5.40 14.40
C SER A 248 3.96 -5.48 14.04
N ALA A 249 4.50 -6.70 13.94
CA ALA A 249 5.87 -6.91 13.48
C ALA A 249 5.96 -6.93 11.94
N THR A 250 6.96 -6.24 11.38
CA THR A 250 7.30 -6.33 9.96
C THR A 250 7.86 -7.72 9.65
N TYR A 251 7.49 -8.28 8.49
CA TYR A 251 8.11 -9.50 8.00
C TYR A 251 9.49 -9.23 7.36
N PRO A 252 10.61 -9.74 7.91
CA PRO A 252 11.96 -9.40 7.46
C PRO A 252 12.30 -9.91 6.06
N ARG A 253 11.51 -10.84 5.51
CA ARG A 253 11.67 -11.40 4.17
C ARG A 253 10.53 -11.02 3.24
N ARG A 254 9.95 -9.82 3.40
CA ARG A 254 8.91 -9.30 2.51
C ARG A 254 9.30 -9.45 1.03
N TYR A 255 10.54 -9.16 0.66
CA TYR A 255 11.03 -9.33 -0.73
C TYR A 255 10.82 -10.76 -1.29
N ALA A 256 10.86 -11.80 -0.45
CA ALA A 256 10.65 -13.19 -0.88
C ALA A 256 9.20 -13.45 -1.31
N LEU A 257 8.23 -12.85 -0.62
CA LEU A 257 6.81 -12.92 -1.02
C LEU A 257 6.58 -12.24 -2.37
N HIS A 258 7.27 -11.13 -2.64
CA HIS A 258 7.21 -10.46 -3.92
C HIS A 258 7.92 -11.24 -5.04
N ASN A 259 9.04 -11.90 -4.76
CA ASN A 259 9.68 -12.85 -5.69
C ASN A 259 8.74 -13.99 -6.07
N LEU A 260 8.05 -14.56 -5.08
CA LEU A 260 7.03 -15.59 -5.33
C LEU A 260 5.93 -15.06 -6.26
N ALA A 261 5.53 -13.79 -6.15
CA ALA A 261 4.52 -13.22 -7.05
C ALA A 261 4.99 -13.18 -8.49
N LYS A 262 6.23 -12.72 -8.72
CA LYS A 262 6.84 -12.72 -10.06
C LYS A 262 7.01 -14.13 -10.63
N ALA A 263 7.40 -15.11 -9.80
CA ALA A 263 7.53 -16.50 -10.23
C ALA A 263 6.18 -17.10 -10.64
N VAL A 264 5.14 -16.87 -9.84
CA VAL A 264 3.77 -17.33 -10.12
C VAL A 264 3.19 -16.68 -11.38
N GLU A 265 3.48 -15.40 -11.61
CA GLU A 265 3.07 -14.69 -12.84
C GLU A 265 3.80 -15.20 -14.09
N ALA A 266 5.06 -15.64 -13.94
CA ALA A 266 5.85 -16.18 -15.04
C ALA A 266 5.44 -17.61 -15.43
N SER A 267 4.91 -18.40 -14.49
CA SER A 267 4.46 -19.79 -14.73
C SER A 267 3.10 -20.08 -14.06
N PRO A 268 1.98 -19.48 -14.54
CA PRO A 268 0.67 -19.57 -13.89
C PRO A 268 0.10 -20.99 -13.79
N GLU A 269 0.50 -21.91 -14.67
CA GLU A 269 0.09 -23.31 -14.68
C GLU A 269 0.51 -24.08 -13.41
N GLU A 270 1.59 -23.66 -12.75
CA GLU A 270 2.08 -24.24 -11.49
C GLU A 270 1.70 -23.41 -10.25
N SER A 271 0.95 -22.32 -10.45
CA SER A 271 0.66 -21.29 -9.44
C SER A 271 0.22 -21.84 -8.09
N MET A 272 -0.71 -22.80 -8.06
CA MET A 272 -1.21 -23.37 -6.81
C MET A 272 -0.10 -24.05 -5.99
N PHE A 273 0.76 -24.83 -6.66
CA PHE A 273 1.87 -25.51 -6.01
C PHE A 273 2.93 -24.52 -5.55
N GLN A 274 3.30 -23.55 -6.40
CA GLN A 274 4.27 -22.52 -6.08
C GLN A 274 3.81 -21.64 -4.90
N VAL A 275 2.57 -21.15 -4.92
CA VAL A 275 2.00 -20.35 -3.81
C VAL A 275 1.98 -21.16 -2.52
N THR A 276 1.52 -22.41 -2.57
CA THR A 276 1.44 -23.25 -1.37
C THR A 276 2.82 -23.56 -0.80
N SER A 277 3.74 -24.07 -1.62
CA SER A 277 5.10 -24.40 -1.20
C SER A 277 5.89 -23.17 -0.75
N GLY A 278 5.78 -22.06 -1.48
CA GLY A 278 6.45 -20.80 -1.15
C GLY A 278 5.95 -20.22 0.17
N LEU A 279 4.64 -20.16 0.40
CA LEU A 279 4.09 -19.71 1.69
C LEU A 279 4.43 -20.66 2.83
N MET A 280 4.41 -21.97 2.61
CA MET A 280 4.85 -22.94 3.63
C MET A 280 6.32 -22.78 3.99
N ASN A 281 7.19 -22.51 3.01
CA ASN A 281 8.60 -22.22 3.26
C ASN A 281 8.76 -20.94 4.09
N GLU A 282 8.11 -19.84 3.70
CA GLU A 282 8.22 -18.58 4.44
C GLU A 282 7.62 -18.66 5.85
N LEU A 283 6.53 -19.43 6.04
CA LEU A 283 5.99 -19.75 7.36
C LEU A 283 6.97 -20.58 8.20
N SER A 284 7.52 -21.65 7.63
CA SER A 284 8.52 -22.48 8.32
C SER A 284 9.75 -21.67 8.73
N GLN A 285 10.18 -20.70 7.91
CA GLN A 285 11.30 -19.83 8.22
C GLN A 285 10.94 -18.82 9.33
N ALA A 286 9.70 -18.32 9.34
CA ALA A 286 9.26 -17.35 10.33
C ALA A 286 9.03 -17.97 11.72
N THR A 287 8.71 -19.27 11.77
CA THR A 287 8.41 -19.98 13.02
C THR A 287 9.50 -20.96 13.44
N ASP A 288 10.69 -20.89 12.83
CA ASP A 288 11.81 -21.82 13.06
C ASP A 288 11.40 -23.30 12.96
N GLY A 289 10.47 -23.60 12.05
CA GLY A 289 9.91 -24.93 11.81
C GLY A 289 8.83 -25.35 12.81
N ASP A 290 8.44 -24.51 13.77
CA ASP A 290 7.31 -24.77 14.65
C ASP A 290 5.98 -24.63 13.91
N TRP A 291 5.16 -25.68 13.97
CA TRP A 291 3.81 -25.74 13.41
C TRP A 291 2.74 -25.95 14.47
N SER A 292 3.09 -25.95 15.76
CA SER A 292 2.16 -26.20 16.86
C SER A 292 0.97 -25.22 16.87
N TRP A 293 1.18 -23.98 16.44
CA TRP A 293 0.18 -22.91 16.32
C TRP A 293 -0.97 -23.22 15.35
N ILE A 294 -0.79 -24.17 14.41
CA ILE A 294 -1.85 -24.60 13.49
C ILE A 294 -2.82 -25.59 14.13
N LEU A 295 -2.36 -26.30 15.16
CA LEU A 295 -3.15 -27.29 15.87
C LEU A 295 -4.19 -26.58 16.73
N ASP A 296 -5.37 -27.18 16.82
CA ASP A 296 -6.47 -26.65 17.61
C ASP A 296 -6.77 -27.54 18.81
N ASP A 297 -6.97 -26.93 19.97
CA ASP A 297 -7.62 -27.57 21.11
C ASP A 297 -9.11 -27.77 20.79
N LYS A 298 -9.69 -28.87 21.32
CA LYS A 298 -11.12 -29.15 21.19
C LYS A 298 -11.97 -28.19 22.02
N SER A 299 -11.42 -27.62 23.08
CA SER A 299 -12.08 -26.64 23.94
C SER A 299 -11.88 -25.22 23.40
N PRO A 300 -12.96 -24.51 23.02
CA PRO A 300 -12.86 -23.12 22.59
C PRO A 300 -12.26 -22.19 23.67
N VAL A 301 -12.48 -22.50 24.95
CA VAL A 301 -11.93 -21.73 26.09
C VAL A 301 -10.42 -21.89 26.13
N LYS A 302 -9.91 -23.14 26.16
CA LYS A 302 -8.46 -23.41 26.20
C LYS A 302 -7.76 -22.85 24.97
N GLN A 303 -8.36 -23.02 23.79
CA GLN A 303 -7.83 -22.48 22.55
C GLN A 303 -7.68 -20.95 22.62
N LEU A 304 -8.71 -20.24 23.09
CA LEU A 304 -8.68 -18.79 23.16
C LEU A 304 -7.70 -18.27 24.22
N GLN A 305 -7.57 -18.95 25.36
CA GLN A 305 -6.55 -18.65 26.36
C GLN A 305 -5.13 -18.77 25.78
N GLN A 306 -4.85 -19.86 25.06
CA GLN A 306 -3.56 -20.07 24.38
C GLN A 306 -3.30 -19.01 23.31
N ASP A 307 -4.30 -18.68 22.50
CA ASP A 307 -4.15 -17.67 21.44
C ASP A 307 -3.92 -16.26 22.02
N ILE A 308 -4.58 -15.91 23.14
CA ILE A 308 -4.34 -14.63 23.85
C ILE A 308 -2.91 -14.60 24.40
N GLN A 309 -2.47 -15.67 25.07
CA GLN A 309 -1.12 -15.75 25.63
C GLN A 309 -0.07 -15.64 24.53
N ALA A 310 -0.21 -16.40 23.44
CA ALA A 310 0.71 -16.35 22.30
C ALA A 310 0.77 -14.95 21.67
N ALA A 311 -0.37 -14.25 21.57
CA ALA A 311 -0.41 -12.88 21.05
C ALA A 311 0.25 -11.86 22.00
N GLN A 312 0.19 -12.07 23.31
CA GLN A 312 0.81 -11.21 24.33
C GLN A 312 2.32 -11.47 24.48
N ASP A 313 2.76 -12.70 24.26
CA ASP A 313 4.18 -13.12 24.33
C ASP A 313 4.91 -12.99 22.98
N ASP A 314 4.30 -12.35 21.99
CA ASP A 314 4.81 -12.22 20.61
C ASP A 314 5.15 -13.56 19.91
N GLN A 315 4.50 -14.66 20.32
CA GLN A 315 4.61 -16.00 19.74
C GLN A 315 3.65 -16.21 18.56
N VAL A 316 3.51 -15.19 17.70
CA VAL A 316 2.61 -15.19 16.54
C VAL A 316 3.32 -14.81 15.25
N GLN A 317 4.56 -15.26 15.07
CA GLN A 317 5.43 -14.91 13.95
C GLN A 317 4.80 -15.24 12.58
N TRP A 318 3.93 -16.26 12.53
CA TRP A 318 3.11 -16.58 11.34
C TRP A 318 2.24 -15.39 10.86
N GLN A 319 1.82 -14.50 11.77
CA GLN A 319 1.04 -13.30 11.43
C GLN A 319 1.85 -12.34 10.57
N ALA A 320 3.15 -12.20 10.82
CA ALA A 320 4.01 -11.32 10.04
C ALA A 320 4.03 -11.76 8.56
N VAL A 321 4.13 -13.07 8.30
CA VAL A 321 4.06 -13.64 6.94
C VAL A 321 2.73 -13.32 6.29
N LEU A 322 1.61 -13.64 6.96
CA LEU A 322 0.27 -13.40 6.39
C LEU A 322 -0.02 -11.91 6.17
N ARG A 323 0.43 -11.03 7.07
CA ARG A 323 0.37 -9.57 6.89
C ARG A 323 1.24 -9.12 5.72
N GLY A 324 2.44 -9.69 5.57
CA GLY A 324 3.33 -9.47 4.44
C GLY A 324 2.73 -9.83 3.08
N THR A 325 1.74 -10.74 3.04
CA THR A 325 1.00 -11.05 1.81
C THR A 325 -0.07 -10.01 1.43
N ALA A 326 -0.46 -9.09 2.32
CA ALA A 326 -1.52 -8.12 2.07
C ALA A 326 -1.42 -7.38 0.72
N PRO A 327 -0.25 -6.81 0.34
CA PRO A 327 -0.14 -6.08 -0.92
C PRO A 327 -0.09 -6.98 -2.17
N ILE A 328 0.13 -8.29 -2.03
CA ILE A 328 0.45 -9.19 -3.15
C ILE A 328 -0.50 -10.39 -3.30
N ILE A 329 -1.37 -10.65 -2.33
CA ILE A 329 -2.24 -11.85 -2.33
C ILE A 329 -3.18 -11.88 -3.54
N GLU A 330 -3.61 -10.71 -4.03
CA GLU A 330 -4.45 -10.62 -5.23
C GLU A 330 -3.70 -11.09 -6.50
N ARG A 331 -2.37 -10.90 -6.55
CA ARG A 331 -1.53 -11.35 -7.67
C ARG A 331 -1.44 -12.88 -7.69
N TYR A 332 -1.24 -13.49 -6.53
CA TYR A 332 -1.30 -14.95 -6.40
C TYR A 332 -2.66 -15.47 -6.85
N TRP A 333 -3.74 -14.88 -6.32
CA TRP A 333 -5.10 -15.30 -6.60
C TRP A 333 -5.45 -15.22 -8.09
N ASN A 334 -5.06 -14.11 -8.74
CA ASN A 334 -5.34 -13.87 -10.15
C ASN A 334 -4.67 -14.88 -11.09
N CYS A 335 -3.52 -15.45 -10.68
CA CYS A 335 -2.81 -16.48 -11.44
C CYS A 335 -3.33 -17.90 -11.18
N LEU A 336 -4.11 -18.13 -10.12
CA LEU A 336 -4.70 -19.44 -9.86
C LEU A 336 -5.74 -19.79 -10.95
N SER A 337 -5.70 -21.03 -11.42
CA SER A 337 -6.76 -21.56 -12.29
C SER A 337 -8.13 -21.48 -11.60
N SER A 338 -9.21 -21.36 -12.38
CA SER A 338 -10.58 -21.33 -11.82
C SER A 338 -10.88 -22.54 -10.93
N LYS A 339 -10.35 -23.73 -11.28
CA LYS A 339 -10.48 -24.96 -10.47
C LYS A 339 -9.75 -24.84 -9.13
N SER A 340 -8.56 -24.24 -9.13
CA SER A 340 -7.78 -24.00 -7.91
C SER A 340 -8.43 -22.95 -7.00
N GLN A 341 -8.97 -21.88 -7.59
CA GLN A 341 -9.75 -20.87 -6.86
C GLN A 341 -11.00 -21.51 -6.22
N GLU A 342 -11.75 -22.31 -6.97
CA GLU A 342 -12.93 -23.03 -6.45
C GLU A 342 -12.55 -23.99 -5.31
N LEU A 343 -11.50 -24.79 -5.50
CA LEU A 343 -10.99 -25.70 -4.48
C LEU A 343 -10.61 -24.93 -3.21
N PHE A 344 -9.90 -23.81 -3.35
CA PHE A 344 -9.53 -22.95 -2.23
C PHE A 344 -10.77 -22.42 -1.51
N MET A 345 -11.74 -21.87 -2.23
CA MET A 345 -12.98 -21.36 -1.65
C MET A 345 -13.77 -22.43 -0.90
N LYS A 346 -13.78 -23.66 -1.43
CA LYS A 346 -14.50 -24.79 -0.84
C LYS A 346 -13.82 -25.35 0.40
N GLN A 347 -12.50 -25.54 0.35
CA GLN A 347 -11.76 -26.31 1.37
C GLN A 347 -10.98 -25.44 2.36
N PHE A 348 -10.35 -24.36 1.89
CA PHE A 348 -9.33 -23.65 2.66
C PHE A 348 -9.75 -22.24 3.10
N TYR A 349 -10.71 -21.61 2.41
CA TYR A 349 -11.15 -20.25 2.71
C TYR A 349 -11.52 -20.03 4.17
N SER A 350 -12.24 -20.98 4.79
CA SER A 350 -12.65 -20.79 6.19
C SER A 350 -11.47 -20.80 7.17
N ILE A 351 -10.47 -21.63 6.90
CA ILE A 351 -9.24 -21.69 7.70
C ILE A 351 -8.44 -20.42 7.46
N TRP A 352 -8.23 -20.04 6.20
CA TRP A 352 -7.53 -18.80 5.83
C TRP A 352 -8.10 -17.58 6.55
N MET A 353 -9.43 -17.39 6.49
CA MET A 353 -10.08 -16.24 7.13
C MET A 353 -9.93 -16.23 8.65
N ARG A 354 -9.82 -17.41 9.30
CA ARG A 354 -9.61 -17.53 10.75
C ARG A 354 -8.26 -16.96 11.19
N PHE A 355 -7.22 -17.20 10.40
CA PHE A 355 -5.87 -16.72 10.67
C PHE A 355 -5.69 -15.29 10.17
N ARG A 356 -6.17 -14.98 8.95
CA ARG A 356 -5.98 -13.67 8.32
C ARG A 356 -6.75 -12.56 9.01
N HIS A 357 -7.98 -12.85 9.45
CA HIS A 357 -8.83 -11.92 10.19
C HIS A 357 -8.92 -12.35 11.65
N ALA A 358 -7.76 -12.47 12.27
CA ALA A 358 -7.64 -12.68 13.70
C ALA A 358 -8.33 -11.54 14.47
N MET A 359 -8.76 -11.80 15.69
CA MET A 359 -9.48 -10.86 16.55
C MET A 359 -8.50 -10.03 17.38
N PRO A 360 -8.74 -8.72 17.62
CA PRO A 360 -7.96 -7.93 18.57
C PRO A 360 -7.96 -8.55 19.98
N VAL A 361 -6.83 -8.46 20.70
CA VAL A 361 -6.68 -9.02 22.06
C VAL A 361 -7.79 -8.54 23.01
N GLN A 362 -8.18 -7.27 22.91
CA GLN A 362 -9.23 -6.68 23.75
C GLN A 362 -10.58 -7.42 23.58
N ASN A 363 -10.98 -7.68 22.34
CA ASN A 363 -12.21 -8.43 22.04
C ASN A 363 -12.05 -9.91 22.43
N ALA A 364 -10.86 -10.50 22.22
CA ALA A 364 -10.57 -11.85 22.64
C ALA A 364 -10.76 -12.04 24.16
N GLN A 365 -10.28 -11.10 24.97
CA GLN A 365 -10.45 -11.10 26.42
C GLN A 365 -11.92 -10.97 26.84
N LYS A 366 -12.71 -10.12 26.15
CA LYS A 366 -14.16 -10.02 26.40
C LYS A 366 -14.87 -11.35 26.11
N ILE A 367 -14.58 -11.96 24.96
CA ILE A 367 -15.15 -13.26 24.57
C ILE A 367 -14.73 -14.36 25.55
N LEU A 368 -13.46 -14.37 25.98
CA LEU A 368 -12.97 -15.35 26.95
C LEU A 368 -13.75 -15.26 28.28
N LYS A 369 -13.99 -14.05 28.80
CA LYS A 369 -14.80 -13.86 30.02
C LYS A 369 -16.21 -14.43 29.87
N LEU A 370 -16.85 -14.25 28.71
CA LEU A 370 -18.18 -14.80 28.45
C LEU A 370 -18.16 -16.33 28.39
N LEU A 371 -17.11 -16.93 27.82
CA LEU A 371 -16.94 -18.39 27.77
C LEU A 371 -16.68 -18.98 29.17
N GLU A 372 -15.79 -18.37 29.96
CA GLU A 372 -15.46 -18.81 31.32
C GLU A 372 -16.66 -18.66 32.26
N GLY A 373 -17.42 -17.57 32.11
CA GLY A 373 -18.69 -17.36 32.81
C GLY A 373 -19.84 -18.26 32.35
N SER A 374 -19.62 -19.16 31.38
CA SER A 374 -20.63 -20.03 30.78
C SER A 374 -21.83 -19.30 30.14
N GLN A 375 -21.72 -17.99 29.93
CA GLN A 375 -22.72 -17.18 29.25
C GLN A 375 -22.65 -17.39 27.72
N LEU A 376 -21.45 -17.54 27.17
CA LEU A 376 -21.22 -17.85 25.76
C LEU A 376 -20.84 -19.31 25.56
N ARG A 377 -21.36 -19.93 24.50
CA ARG A 377 -20.93 -21.25 24.00
C ARG A 377 -20.60 -21.17 22.51
N VAL A 378 -19.62 -21.93 22.06
CA VAL A 378 -19.28 -22.06 20.63
C VAL A 378 -19.46 -23.52 20.23
N VAL A 379 -20.33 -23.77 19.27
CA VAL A 379 -20.72 -25.13 18.87
C VAL A 379 -20.61 -25.32 17.37
N GLN A 380 -20.36 -26.57 16.97
CA GLN A 380 -20.41 -26.94 15.57
C GLN A 380 -21.85 -27.23 15.16
N GLY A 381 -22.30 -26.64 14.05
CA GLY A 381 -23.62 -26.87 13.47
C GLY A 381 -23.80 -26.05 12.20
N GLN A 382 -24.80 -26.40 11.38
CA GLN A 382 -24.99 -25.75 10.08
C GLN A 382 -26.42 -25.33 9.80
N TYR A 383 -27.40 -26.16 10.17
CA TYR A 383 -28.79 -25.98 9.79
C TYR A 383 -29.64 -25.55 10.98
N VAL A 384 -30.44 -24.52 10.76
CA VAL A 384 -31.42 -24.04 11.75
C VAL A 384 -32.82 -24.11 11.14
N ARG A 385 -33.75 -24.72 11.85
CA ARG A 385 -35.16 -24.82 11.45
C ARG A 385 -36.07 -24.06 12.39
N TRP A 386 -37.26 -23.75 11.91
CA TRP A 386 -38.34 -23.17 12.70
C TRP A 386 -39.41 -24.20 12.99
N ASP A 387 -39.80 -24.31 14.26
CA ASP A 387 -40.82 -25.24 14.76
C ASP A 387 -41.44 -24.66 16.04
N GLY A 388 -42.05 -23.47 15.89
CA GLY A 388 -42.52 -22.62 17.00
C GLY A 388 -41.41 -21.85 17.73
N THR A 389 -40.17 -22.30 17.60
CA THR A 389 -38.93 -21.67 18.07
C THR A 389 -37.79 -22.05 17.11
N PHE A 390 -36.64 -21.36 17.16
CA PHE A 390 -35.49 -21.76 16.35
C PHE A 390 -34.83 -22.99 16.96
N LYS A 391 -34.60 -24.02 16.15
CA LYS A 391 -33.99 -25.29 16.57
C LYS A 391 -32.79 -25.62 15.70
N ALA A 392 -31.66 -25.94 16.34
CA ALA A 392 -30.42 -26.31 15.65
C ALA A 392 -29.82 -27.57 16.26
N GLU A 393 -29.50 -28.55 15.42
CA GLU A 393 -28.72 -29.72 15.84
C GLU A 393 -27.23 -29.38 15.82
N THR A 394 -26.56 -29.60 16.94
CA THR A 394 -25.17 -29.16 17.13
C THR A 394 -24.31 -30.24 17.77
N SER A 395 -23.00 -30.02 17.81
CA SER A 395 -22.06 -30.85 18.56
C SER A 395 -22.35 -30.93 20.07
N ALA A 396 -23.15 -29.99 20.60
CA ALA A 396 -23.56 -29.95 22.00
C ALA A 396 -25.01 -30.44 22.22
N GLY A 397 -25.62 -31.06 21.20
CA GLY A 397 -27.03 -31.49 21.22
C GLY A 397 -27.96 -30.47 20.55
N LEU A 398 -29.26 -30.65 20.78
CA LEU A 398 -30.31 -29.76 20.25
C LEU A 398 -30.30 -28.44 21.03
N ILE A 399 -30.23 -27.34 20.29
CA ILE A 399 -30.35 -25.99 20.84
C ILE A 399 -31.68 -25.40 20.38
N GLU A 400 -32.46 -24.91 21.34
CA GLU A 400 -33.72 -24.22 21.10
C GLU A 400 -33.63 -22.77 21.59
N THR A 401 -34.04 -21.81 20.78
CA THR A 401 -33.97 -20.39 21.12
C THR A 401 -35.06 -19.55 20.46
N PRO A 402 -35.60 -18.53 21.13
CA PRO A 402 -36.56 -17.61 20.53
C PRO A 402 -35.91 -16.57 19.60
N TYR A 403 -34.59 -16.33 19.70
CA TYR A 403 -33.89 -15.33 18.90
C TYR A 403 -32.71 -15.91 18.12
N LEU A 404 -32.62 -15.55 16.84
CA LEU A 404 -31.57 -15.94 15.92
C LEU A 404 -30.97 -14.72 15.20
N ILE A 405 -29.64 -14.58 15.19
CA ILE A 405 -28.95 -13.48 14.52
C ILE A 405 -27.98 -14.03 13.47
N GLU A 406 -28.10 -13.56 12.22
CA GLU A 406 -27.20 -13.91 11.12
C GLU A 406 -25.93 -13.08 11.12
N ALA A 407 -24.81 -13.67 11.52
CA ALA A 407 -23.47 -13.08 11.46
C ALA A 407 -22.58 -13.79 10.42
N THR A 408 -23.14 -14.16 9.27
CA THR A 408 -22.49 -15.00 8.25
C THR A 408 -21.61 -14.24 7.24
N GLY A 409 -21.47 -12.93 7.42
CA GLY A 409 -20.49 -12.11 6.70
C GLY A 409 -21.08 -11.41 5.48
N GLN A 410 -20.30 -11.34 4.41
CA GLN A 410 -20.61 -10.55 3.22
C GLN A 410 -21.19 -11.40 2.09
N GLU A 411 -22.24 -10.92 1.45
CA GLU A 411 -22.78 -11.48 0.23
C GLU A 411 -21.96 -11.02 -0.98
N CYS A 412 -21.62 -11.97 -1.84
CA CYS A 412 -20.95 -11.66 -3.11
C CYS A 412 -21.58 -12.43 -4.28
N CYS A 413 -22.56 -13.29 -4.06
CA CYS A 413 -23.36 -13.85 -5.15
C CYS A 413 -24.34 -12.79 -5.62
N LEU A 414 -24.13 -12.24 -6.82
CA LEU A 414 -24.90 -11.10 -7.31
C LEU A 414 -26.40 -11.40 -7.40
N ASP A 415 -26.79 -12.64 -7.69
CA ASP A 415 -28.20 -13.07 -7.77
C ASP A 415 -28.91 -13.02 -6.41
N ARG A 416 -28.16 -13.05 -5.30
CA ARG A 416 -28.70 -12.94 -3.93
C ARG A 416 -28.65 -11.52 -3.38
N ILE A 417 -28.10 -10.57 -4.14
CA ILE A 417 -28.04 -9.17 -3.71
C ILE A 417 -29.29 -8.43 -4.23
N HIS A 418 -30.16 -8.04 -3.32
CA HIS A 418 -31.40 -7.31 -3.61
C HIS A 418 -31.19 -5.80 -3.80
N SER A 419 -30.20 -5.40 -4.58
CA SER A 419 -29.98 -4.00 -4.98
C SER A 419 -30.60 -3.75 -6.36
N PRO A 420 -31.58 -2.84 -6.52
CA PRO A 420 -32.18 -2.52 -7.81
C PRO A 420 -31.13 -2.17 -8.87
N LEU A 421 -30.12 -1.38 -8.49
CA LEU A 421 -29.03 -0.97 -9.37
C LEU A 421 -28.22 -2.16 -9.91
N ILE A 422 -27.85 -3.10 -9.04
CA ILE A 422 -27.10 -4.30 -9.46
C ILE A 422 -27.97 -5.16 -10.39
N GLN A 423 -29.24 -5.36 -10.05
CA GLN A 423 -30.16 -6.15 -10.87
C GLN A 423 -30.40 -5.51 -12.24
N SER A 424 -30.54 -4.18 -12.28
CA SER A 424 -30.63 -3.38 -13.51
C SER A 424 -29.35 -3.54 -14.36
N ALA A 425 -28.18 -3.40 -13.74
CA ALA A 425 -26.90 -3.51 -14.44
C ALA A 425 -26.63 -4.93 -14.98
N LEU A 426 -27.06 -5.98 -14.28
CA LEU A 426 -27.01 -7.36 -14.76
C LEU A 426 -27.97 -7.58 -15.94
N LYS A 427 -29.22 -7.14 -15.82
CA LYS A 427 -30.24 -7.22 -16.87
C LYS A 427 -29.77 -6.54 -18.15
N ASN A 428 -29.16 -5.37 -18.02
CA ASN A 428 -28.62 -4.57 -19.13
C ASN A 428 -27.22 -5.03 -19.58
N LYS A 429 -26.70 -6.14 -19.05
CA LYS A 429 -25.40 -6.74 -19.39
C LYS A 429 -24.20 -5.80 -19.20
N LEU A 430 -24.33 -4.83 -18.29
CA LEU A 430 -23.26 -3.92 -17.89
C LEU A 430 -22.33 -4.52 -16.83
N LEU A 431 -22.86 -5.46 -16.03
CA LEU A 431 -22.12 -6.29 -15.10
C LEU A 431 -22.20 -7.75 -15.52
N LYS A 432 -21.13 -8.50 -15.27
CA LYS A 432 -21.07 -9.95 -15.47
C LYS A 432 -20.64 -10.60 -14.15
N PRO A 433 -21.27 -11.69 -13.70
CA PRO A 433 -20.82 -12.42 -12.52
C PRO A 433 -19.44 -13.07 -12.72
N HIS A 434 -18.57 -12.97 -11.71
CA HIS A 434 -17.31 -13.73 -11.67
C HIS A 434 -17.52 -15.09 -10.97
N PRO A 435 -16.94 -16.20 -11.43
CA PRO A 435 -17.11 -17.52 -10.80
C PRO A 435 -16.69 -17.59 -9.32
N GLY A 436 -15.67 -16.83 -8.93
CA GLY A 436 -15.24 -16.64 -7.53
C GLY A 436 -16.16 -15.76 -6.65
N GLY A 437 -17.28 -15.28 -7.21
CA GLY A 437 -18.22 -14.34 -6.60
C GLY A 437 -17.93 -12.89 -6.97
N GLY A 438 -18.96 -12.04 -6.94
CA GLY A 438 -18.88 -10.64 -7.30
C GLY A 438 -18.96 -10.41 -8.82
N VAL A 439 -18.49 -9.25 -9.23
CA VAL A 439 -18.44 -8.79 -10.62
C VAL A 439 -17.10 -9.20 -11.25
N ASP A 440 -17.16 -9.65 -12.50
CA ASP A 440 -16.01 -9.85 -13.38
C ASP A 440 -15.50 -8.49 -13.83
N VAL A 441 -14.36 -8.09 -13.26
CA VAL A 441 -13.69 -6.81 -13.55
C VAL A 441 -12.30 -7.06 -14.11
N ASP A 442 -11.82 -6.10 -14.87
CA ASP A 442 -10.43 -6.08 -15.31
C ASP A 442 -9.45 -6.06 -14.13
N PHE A 443 -8.34 -6.80 -14.32
CA PHE A 443 -7.12 -6.82 -13.50
C PHE A 443 -6.80 -5.45 -12.90
N ASP A 444 -6.36 -4.60 -13.81
CA ASP A 444 -5.58 -3.42 -13.51
C ASP A 444 -6.41 -2.17 -13.37
N THR A 445 -7.59 -2.16 -13.96
CA THR A 445 -8.44 -0.97 -14.05
C THR A 445 -9.71 -1.07 -13.22
N LEU A 446 -10.06 -2.26 -12.69
CA LEU A 446 -11.31 -2.50 -11.94
C LEU A 446 -12.57 -2.22 -12.79
N ARG A 447 -12.40 -2.15 -14.12
CA ARG A 447 -13.44 -1.86 -15.09
C ARG A 447 -14.30 -3.10 -15.32
N ALA A 448 -15.62 -2.97 -15.13
CA ALA A 448 -16.59 -4.02 -15.43
C ALA A 448 -17.06 -3.95 -16.90
N SER A 449 -17.30 -2.74 -17.41
CA SER A 449 -17.61 -2.46 -18.81
C SER A 449 -17.14 -1.04 -19.18
N PRO A 450 -17.13 -0.61 -20.46
CA PRO A 450 -16.59 0.71 -20.83
C PRO A 450 -17.19 1.88 -20.03
N GLY A 451 -16.38 2.58 -19.23
CA GLY A 451 -16.85 3.66 -18.36
C GLY A 451 -17.58 3.21 -17.08
N LEU A 452 -17.74 1.91 -16.81
CA LEU A 452 -18.31 1.40 -15.57
C LEU A 452 -17.25 0.65 -14.76
N TYR A 453 -17.00 1.12 -13.55
CA TYR A 453 -16.00 0.59 -12.62
C TYR A 453 -16.67 0.08 -11.35
N VAL A 454 -16.10 -0.95 -10.72
CA VAL A 454 -16.62 -1.51 -9.46
C VAL A 454 -15.47 -1.65 -8.48
N ILE A 455 -15.69 -1.28 -7.22
CA ILE A 455 -14.67 -1.34 -6.17
C ILE A 455 -15.24 -1.97 -4.88
N GLY A 456 -14.37 -2.52 -4.03
CA GLY A 456 -14.74 -3.10 -2.74
C GLY A 456 -15.20 -4.56 -2.84
N SER A 457 -16.08 -5.00 -1.94
CA SER A 457 -16.44 -6.42 -1.78
C SER A 457 -16.98 -7.08 -3.06
N LEU A 458 -17.57 -6.30 -3.96
CA LEU A 458 -18.08 -6.79 -5.24
C LEU A 458 -16.97 -7.25 -6.20
N THR A 459 -15.69 -6.94 -5.97
CA THR A 459 -14.58 -7.39 -6.82
C THR A 459 -13.86 -8.63 -6.28
N ARG A 460 -14.40 -9.26 -5.22
CA ARG A 460 -13.80 -10.41 -4.52
C ARG A 460 -13.41 -11.55 -5.45
N GLY A 461 -14.19 -11.84 -6.49
CA GLY A 461 -13.87 -12.93 -7.41
C GLY A 461 -12.55 -12.72 -8.12
N ARG A 462 -12.24 -11.48 -8.49
CA ARG A 462 -11.02 -11.11 -9.21
C ARG A 462 -9.85 -10.83 -8.28
N HIS A 463 -10.08 -10.16 -7.16
CA HIS A 463 -9.01 -9.66 -6.27
C HIS A 463 -8.88 -10.41 -4.94
N PHE A 464 -9.88 -11.23 -4.57
CA PHE A 464 -9.97 -12.00 -3.32
C PHE A 464 -9.96 -11.17 -2.03
N TYR A 465 -8.87 -10.45 -1.74
CA TYR A 465 -8.68 -9.64 -0.55
C TYR A 465 -9.08 -8.18 -0.82
N VAL A 466 -10.35 -7.86 -0.56
CA VAL A 466 -11.01 -6.61 -1.01
C VAL A 466 -11.66 -5.79 0.10
N SER A 467 -11.67 -6.30 1.33
CA SER A 467 -12.34 -5.65 2.48
C SER A 467 -11.42 -4.76 3.31
N ALA A 468 -10.11 -4.79 3.05
CA ALA A 468 -9.10 -4.04 3.78
C ALA A 468 -8.95 -2.63 3.20
N ILE A 469 -8.77 -1.63 4.06
CA ILE A 469 -8.74 -0.22 3.64
C ILE A 469 -7.52 0.09 2.76
N ASP A 470 -6.35 -0.45 3.08
CA ASP A 470 -5.15 -0.37 2.25
C ASP A 470 -5.39 -0.88 0.81
N ARG A 471 -6.18 -1.96 0.66
CA ARG A 471 -6.57 -2.49 -0.65
C ARG A 471 -7.59 -1.61 -1.36
N ILE A 472 -8.55 -1.06 -0.63
CA ILE A 472 -9.49 -0.08 -1.18
C ILE A 472 -8.74 1.13 -1.72
N ALA A 473 -7.76 1.66 -0.98
CA ALA A 473 -6.92 2.77 -1.43
C ALA A 473 -6.12 2.43 -2.69
N ALA A 474 -5.54 1.23 -2.76
CA ALA A 474 -4.83 0.76 -3.96
C ALA A 474 -5.76 0.63 -5.17
N HIS A 475 -6.97 0.09 -4.99
CA HIS A 475 -7.97 -0.04 -6.05
C HIS A 475 -8.52 1.32 -6.49
N ALA A 476 -8.70 2.26 -5.57
CA ALA A 476 -9.11 3.63 -5.89
C ALA A 476 -8.08 4.34 -6.78
N ALA A 477 -6.78 4.18 -6.50
CA ALA A 477 -5.71 4.73 -7.33
C ALA A 477 -5.78 4.14 -8.76
N ARG A 478 -5.94 2.82 -8.90
CA ARG A 478 -6.11 2.12 -10.19
C ARG A 478 -7.32 2.61 -10.99
N VAL A 479 -8.46 2.79 -10.32
CA VAL A 479 -9.66 3.37 -10.94
C VAL A 479 -9.39 4.79 -11.42
N SER A 480 -8.71 5.62 -10.62
CA SER A 480 -8.36 6.99 -11.02
C SER A 480 -7.48 7.01 -12.27
N TYR A 481 -6.44 6.17 -12.34
CA TYR A 481 -5.58 6.06 -13.52
C TYR A 481 -6.37 5.65 -14.76
N ALA A 482 -7.25 4.65 -14.62
CA ALA A 482 -8.06 4.18 -15.73
C ALA A 482 -9.03 5.25 -16.27
N ILE A 483 -9.64 6.05 -15.38
CA ILE A 483 -10.53 7.15 -15.76
C ILE A 483 -9.73 8.26 -16.47
N THR A 484 -8.53 8.58 -15.99
CA THR A 484 -7.66 9.59 -16.61
C THR A 484 -6.79 9.06 -17.74
N GLN A 485 -7.06 7.84 -18.22
CA GLN A 485 -6.35 7.16 -19.32
C GLN A 485 -4.83 7.05 -19.11
N GLU A 486 -4.43 6.93 -17.85
CA GLU A 486 -3.05 6.70 -17.47
C GLU A 486 -2.79 5.21 -17.27
N PRO A 487 -1.69 4.65 -17.80
CA PRO A 487 -1.35 3.26 -17.55
C PRO A 487 -1.14 3.01 -16.05
N CYS A 488 -1.67 1.90 -15.55
CA CYS A 488 -1.38 1.45 -14.20
C CYS A 488 0.11 1.11 -14.08
N ALA A 489 0.76 1.61 -13.03
CA ALA A 489 2.14 1.24 -12.74
C ALA A 489 2.21 -0.24 -12.33
N ARG A 490 3.10 -1.01 -12.97
CA ARG A 490 3.41 -2.39 -12.56
C ARG A 490 4.44 -2.36 -11.43
N SER A 491 4.37 -3.36 -10.54
CA SER A 491 5.37 -3.52 -9.48
C SER A 491 6.71 -3.97 -10.10
N LEU A 492 7.74 -3.11 -9.99
CA LEU A 492 9.09 -3.39 -10.45
C LEU A 492 9.97 -3.89 -9.30
N HIS A 493 10.86 -4.83 -9.61
CA HIS A 493 11.97 -5.19 -8.74
C HIS A 493 13.19 -4.34 -9.11
N VAL A 494 13.62 -3.48 -8.18
CA VAL A 494 14.64 -2.46 -8.43
C VAL A 494 15.90 -2.80 -7.64
N ALA A 495 16.98 -3.15 -8.34
CA ALA A 495 18.29 -3.31 -7.74
C ALA A 495 18.96 -1.95 -7.57
N ILE A 496 19.26 -1.56 -6.33
CA ILE A 496 20.02 -0.36 -6.00
C ILE A 496 21.45 -0.80 -5.71
N PHE A 497 22.39 -0.42 -6.58
CA PHE A 497 23.82 -0.61 -6.35
C PHE A 497 24.34 0.60 -5.57
N CYS A 498 24.28 0.51 -4.24
CA CYS A 498 24.63 1.61 -3.34
C CYS A 498 26.15 1.71 -3.18
N GLY A 499 26.73 2.87 -3.50
CA GLY A 499 28.10 3.20 -3.18
C GLY A 499 28.37 3.23 -1.67
N SER A 500 29.64 3.10 -1.28
CA SER A 500 30.07 3.11 0.13
C SER A 500 30.13 4.49 0.80
N ASP A 501 29.75 5.56 0.09
CA ASP A 501 29.79 6.93 0.59
C ASP A 501 28.48 7.41 1.21
N LEU A 502 28.60 8.47 2.02
CA LEU A 502 27.51 9.14 2.73
C LEU A 502 26.32 9.44 1.82
N PHE A 503 26.54 10.08 0.67
CA PHE A 503 25.45 10.53 -0.19
C PHE A 503 24.74 9.38 -0.90
N SER A 504 25.46 8.32 -1.27
CA SER A 504 24.86 7.08 -1.77
C SER A 504 23.90 6.45 -0.75
N HIS A 505 24.26 6.44 0.53
CA HIS A 505 23.41 5.92 1.61
C HIS A 505 22.21 6.85 1.90
N LEU A 506 22.41 8.18 1.90
CA LEU A 506 21.31 9.14 2.08
C LEU A 506 20.29 9.05 0.92
N MET A 507 20.78 8.95 -0.32
CA MET A 507 19.94 8.72 -1.50
C MET A 507 19.18 7.40 -1.40
N THR A 508 19.87 6.30 -1.08
CA THR A 508 19.25 4.98 -0.94
C THR A 508 18.16 5.01 0.13
N SER A 509 18.42 5.67 1.27
CA SER A 509 17.43 5.80 2.35
C SER A 509 16.15 6.52 1.91
N LYS A 510 16.24 7.56 1.09
CA LYS A 510 15.05 8.25 0.57
C LYS A 510 14.37 7.45 -0.54
N LEU A 511 15.15 6.94 -1.48
CA LEU A 511 14.63 6.24 -2.64
C LEU A 511 13.88 4.96 -2.26
N VAL A 512 14.41 4.16 -1.32
CA VAL A 512 13.74 2.93 -0.84
C VAL A 512 12.32 3.23 -0.34
N VAL A 513 12.14 4.30 0.44
CA VAL A 513 10.83 4.69 0.98
C VAL A 513 9.88 5.09 -0.15
N GLN A 514 10.34 5.90 -1.12
CA GLN A 514 9.55 6.30 -2.28
C GLN A 514 9.15 5.09 -3.16
N LEU A 515 10.08 4.17 -3.40
CA LEU A 515 9.83 2.96 -4.18
C LEU A 515 8.79 2.05 -3.51
N LEU A 516 8.88 1.86 -2.20
CA LEU A 516 7.90 1.06 -1.44
C LEU A 516 6.52 1.71 -1.46
N ALA A 517 6.45 3.04 -1.31
CA ALA A 517 5.19 3.80 -1.39
C ALA A 517 4.55 3.70 -2.79
N ALA A 518 5.36 3.67 -3.85
CA ALA A 518 4.91 3.45 -5.21
C ALA A 518 4.57 1.97 -5.54
N GLY A 519 4.73 1.04 -4.58
CA GLY A 519 4.43 -0.38 -4.76
C GLY A 519 5.52 -1.19 -5.45
N HIS A 520 6.74 -0.66 -5.57
CA HIS A 520 7.92 -1.35 -6.08
C HIS A 520 8.65 -2.12 -4.97
N VAL A 521 9.61 -2.96 -5.36
CA VAL A 521 10.36 -3.84 -4.46
C VAL A 521 11.84 -3.51 -4.60
N PRO A 522 12.42 -2.74 -3.67
CA PRO A 522 13.85 -2.43 -3.71
C PRO A 522 14.69 -3.60 -3.18
N PHE A 523 15.80 -3.84 -3.86
CA PHE A 523 16.88 -4.78 -3.47
C PHE A 523 18.16 -3.96 -3.37
N VAL A 524 18.72 -3.83 -2.17
CA VAL A 524 19.94 -3.04 -1.97
C VAL A 524 21.15 -3.96 -2.03
N PHE A 525 22.01 -3.72 -3.00
CA PHE A 525 23.30 -4.38 -3.12
C PHE A 525 24.38 -3.40 -2.71
N LEU A 526 25.37 -3.89 -1.96
CA LEU A 526 26.51 -3.13 -1.45
C LEU A 526 27.79 -3.62 -2.14
N PRO A 527 28.14 -3.10 -3.34
CA PRO A 527 29.36 -3.50 -4.03
C PRO A 527 30.61 -3.12 -3.23
N HIS A 528 31.51 -4.09 -3.03
CA HIS A 528 32.78 -3.83 -2.34
C HIS A 528 33.58 -2.74 -3.06
N HIS A 529 33.96 -1.72 -2.30
CA HIS A 529 34.89 -0.71 -2.75
C HIS A 529 36.32 -1.21 -2.55
N LYS A 530 37.08 -1.39 -3.64
CA LYS A 530 38.52 -1.66 -3.54
C LYS A 530 39.23 -0.34 -3.24
N GLY A 531 39.57 -0.11 -1.98
CA GLY A 531 40.32 1.07 -1.57
C GLY A 531 41.59 1.25 -2.41
N GLY A 532 41.72 2.43 -3.03
CA GLY A 532 42.95 2.83 -3.72
C GLY A 532 44.12 2.96 -2.73
N ARG A 533 45.36 2.78 -3.23
CA ARG A 533 46.60 3.03 -2.48
C ARG A 533 46.49 4.38 -1.74
N LYS A 534 47.03 4.46 -0.51
CA LYS A 534 47.04 5.63 0.38
C LYS A 534 47.02 6.95 -0.42
N ALA A 535 45.89 7.68 -0.38
CA ALA A 535 45.79 9.00 -0.99
C ALA A 535 46.93 9.87 -0.44
N THR A 536 47.75 10.41 -1.35
CA THR A 536 49.03 11.05 -1.02
C THR A 536 48.89 12.50 -0.54
N PRO A 537 47.85 13.27 -0.92
CA PRO A 537 47.54 14.57 -0.31
C PRO A 537 46.61 14.47 0.92
N PHE A 538 46.83 15.33 1.93
CA PHE A 538 45.99 15.38 3.14
C PHE A 538 44.51 15.68 2.80
N GLU A 539 44.22 16.63 1.90
CA GLU A 539 42.84 17.00 1.57
C GLU A 539 42.04 15.82 0.99
N LEU A 540 42.69 14.92 0.23
CA LEU A 540 42.04 13.72 -0.31
C LEU A 540 41.82 12.64 0.75
N ARG A 541 42.70 12.53 1.75
CA ARG A 541 42.49 11.63 2.91
C ARG A 541 41.35 12.14 3.79
N GLU A 542 41.31 13.45 4.03
CA GLU A 542 40.24 14.11 4.78
C GLU A 542 38.90 13.95 4.07
N LEU A 543 38.86 14.15 2.74
CA LEU A 543 37.67 13.86 1.93
C LEU A 543 37.25 12.39 2.06
N ALA A 544 38.17 11.44 1.90
CA ALA A 544 37.87 10.01 2.03
C ALA A 544 37.31 9.66 3.42
N PHE A 545 37.83 10.28 4.47
CA PHE A 545 37.36 10.07 5.83
C PHE A 545 35.90 10.53 6.01
N PHE A 546 35.61 11.79 5.69
CA PHE A 546 34.27 12.35 5.86
C PHE A 546 33.23 11.79 4.88
N GLU A 547 33.65 11.48 3.65
CA GLU A 547 32.75 10.95 2.62
C GLU A 547 32.42 9.47 2.87
N ARG A 548 33.35 8.66 3.40
CA ARG A 548 33.19 7.20 3.49
C ARG A 548 33.51 6.62 4.86
N GLU A 549 34.73 6.82 5.37
CA GLU A 549 35.19 6.08 6.56
C GLU A 549 34.35 6.39 7.80
N LEU A 550 33.96 7.66 7.99
CA LEU A 550 33.13 8.07 9.12
C LEU A 550 31.77 7.37 9.10
N LEU A 551 31.12 7.28 7.94
CA LEU A 551 29.87 6.53 7.78
C LEU A 551 30.07 5.05 8.10
N GLN A 552 31.04 4.41 7.42
CA GLN A 552 31.22 2.96 7.45
C GLN A 552 31.72 2.44 8.81
N GLN A 553 32.63 3.18 9.45
CA GLN A 553 33.30 2.74 10.69
C GLN A 553 32.65 3.26 11.97
N HIS A 554 31.88 4.36 11.91
CA HIS A 554 31.30 4.98 13.10
C HIS A 554 29.78 5.09 13.05
N VAL A 555 29.20 5.64 11.97
CA VAL A 555 27.74 5.87 11.89
C VAL A 555 26.96 4.57 11.80
N ILE A 556 27.26 3.71 10.81
CA ILE A 556 26.53 2.45 10.61
C ILE A 556 26.60 1.56 11.86
N PRO A 557 27.80 1.29 12.45
CA PRO A 557 27.90 0.48 13.66
C PRO A 557 27.14 1.06 14.86
N TYR A 558 27.07 2.39 15.00
CA TYR A 558 26.36 3.04 16.10
C TYR A 558 24.85 2.76 16.09
N PHE A 559 24.25 2.61 14.89
CA PHE A 559 22.80 2.45 14.71
C PHE A 559 22.33 1.01 14.47
N THR A 560 23.23 0.03 14.36
CA THR A 560 22.90 -1.38 14.03
C THR A 560 21.73 -1.95 14.84
N ASN A 561 21.65 -1.62 16.14
CA ASN A 561 20.61 -2.13 17.05
C ASN A 561 19.71 -1.03 17.63
N LYS A 562 19.70 0.17 17.03
CA LYS A 562 18.91 1.31 17.51
C LYS A 562 17.64 1.50 16.68
N ASN A 563 16.54 1.84 17.34
CA ASN A 563 15.27 2.16 16.68
C ASN A 563 15.44 3.45 15.84
N PRO A 564 15.14 3.44 14.53
CA PRO A 564 15.23 4.62 13.67
C PRO A 564 14.08 5.63 13.85
N GLU A 565 13.12 5.38 14.75
CA GLU A 565 11.95 6.24 14.92
C GLU A 565 12.32 7.72 15.17
N GLY A 566 11.74 8.60 14.35
CA GLY A 566 11.99 10.04 14.39
C GLY A 566 13.28 10.51 13.69
N ALA A 567 14.11 9.61 13.16
CA ALA A 567 15.23 9.98 12.30
C ALA A 567 14.76 10.26 10.86
N THR A 568 15.44 11.18 10.17
CA THR A 568 15.14 11.54 8.78
C THR A 568 15.57 10.44 7.80
N HIS A 569 16.64 9.73 8.13
CA HIS A 569 17.24 8.67 7.32
C HIS A 569 17.50 7.41 8.15
N MET A 570 17.38 6.27 7.49
CA MET A 570 17.73 4.96 8.03
C MET A 570 19.04 4.47 7.41
N THR A 571 19.85 3.78 8.20
CA THR A 571 20.91 2.94 7.63
C THR A 571 20.32 1.80 6.79
N VAL A 572 21.09 1.23 5.88
CA VAL A 572 20.62 0.10 5.05
C VAL A 572 20.20 -1.11 5.90
N GLN A 573 20.88 -1.36 7.02
CA GLN A 573 20.52 -2.44 7.94
C GLN A 573 19.21 -2.15 8.69
N GLN A 574 18.97 -0.90 9.10
CA GLN A 574 17.68 -0.51 9.68
C GLN A 574 16.55 -0.65 8.65
N MET A 575 16.76 -0.27 7.39
CA MET A 575 15.77 -0.45 6.33
C MET A 575 15.44 -1.93 6.07
N ARG A 576 16.44 -2.82 6.10
CA ARG A 576 16.21 -4.27 6.02
C ARG A 576 15.21 -4.74 7.07
N ASN A 577 15.38 -4.32 8.31
CA ASN A 577 14.52 -4.71 9.42
C ASN A 577 13.15 -4.03 9.35
N ALA A 578 13.12 -2.73 9.05
CA ALA A 578 11.91 -1.93 9.04
C ALA A 578 10.96 -2.28 7.88
N TYR A 579 11.51 -2.65 6.72
CA TYR A 579 10.75 -2.85 5.47
C TYR A 579 10.79 -4.27 4.91
N GLY A 580 11.66 -5.14 5.43
CA GLY A 580 11.80 -6.52 4.94
C GLY A 580 12.38 -6.62 3.53
N ILE A 581 13.27 -5.70 3.18
CA ILE A 581 13.97 -5.65 1.87
C ILE A 581 15.25 -6.49 1.90
N LEU A 582 15.73 -6.92 0.74
CA LEU A 582 17.05 -7.56 0.65
C LEU A 582 18.14 -6.50 0.78
N VAL A 583 19.13 -6.77 1.64
CA VAL A 583 20.39 -6.03 1.70
C VAL A 583 21.53 -7.04 1.67
N GLU A 584 22.38 -6.97 0.65
CA GLU A 584 23.44 -7.97 0.39
C GLU A 584 24.76 -7.31 -0.01
N GLU A 585 25.86 -7.77 0.60
CA GLU A 585 27.23 -7.40 0.21
C GLU A 585 27.64 -8.11 -1.09
N VAL A 586 28.22 -7.35 -2.04
CA VAL A 586 28.55 -7.86 -3.37
C VAL A 586 30.05 -7.69 -3.63
N PRO A 587 30.85 -8.76 -3.52
CA PRO A 587 32.29 -8.67 -3.78
C PRO A 587 32.62 -8.21 -5.21
N ASN A 588 31.85 -8.64 -6.20
CA ASN A 588 32.02 -8.25 -7.60
C ASN A 588 30.71 -8.35 -8.39
N VAL A 589 30.22 -7.22 -8.91
CA VAL A 589 28.96 -7.13 -9.67
C VAL A 589 28.98 -7.88 -11.02
N ASN A 590 30.16 -8.29 -11.49
CA ASN A 590 30.34 -8.98 -12.76
C ASN A 590 30.55 -10.49 -12.60
N LYS A 591 30.28 -11.06 -11.42
CA LYS A 591 30.37 -12.52 -11.22
C LYS A 591 29.07 -13.19 -11.65
N ASP A 592 29.19 -14.35 -12.30
CA ASP A 592 28.05 -15.13 -12.79
C ASP A 592 27.05 -15.45 -11.68
N CYS A 593 27.53 -15.88 -10.51
CA CYS A 593 26.67 -16.16 -9.36
C CYS A 593 25.85 -14.94 -8.89
N PHE A 594 26.37 -13.73 -9.06
CA PHE A 594 25.65 -12.51 -8.72
C PHE A 594 24.59 -12.19 -9.80
N ILE A 595 24.92 -12.35 -11.08
CA ILE A 595 23.97 -12.17 -12.19
C ILE A 595 22.83 -13.20 -12.09
N GLU A 596 23.14 -14.43 -11.70
CA GLU A 596 22.14 -15.47 -11.38
C GLU A 596 21.26 -15.05 -10.19
N SER A 597 21.82 -14.40 -9.17
CA SER A 597 21.04 -13.83 -8.06
C SER A 597 20.05 -12.76 -8.54
N LEU A 598 20.49 -11.84 -9.43
CA LEU A 598 19.58 -10.87 -10.05
C LEU A 598 18.45 -11.57 -10.81
N ALA A 599 18.75 -12.64 -11.56
CA ALA A 599 17.74 -13.44 -12.26
C ALA A 599 16.74 -14.10 -11.30
N LYS A 600 17.24 -14.73 -10.22
CA LYS A 600 16.43 -15.35 -9.17
C LYS A 600 15.51 -14.35 -8.47
N HIS A 601 15.95 -13.11 -8.34
CA HIS A 601 15.16 -12.02 -7.77
C HIS A 601 14.33 -11.26 -8.79
N HIS A 602 14.24 -11.73 -10.03
CA HIS A 602 13.43 -11.13 -11.09
C HIS A 602 13.67 -9.62 -11.26
N ILE A 603 14.92 -9.15 -11.13
CA ILE A 603 15.23 -7.71 -11.18
C ILE A 603 14.86 -7.12 -12.54
N ASP A 604 14.02 -6.09 -12.52
CA ASP A 604 13.54 -5.36 -13.70
C ASP A 604 14.47 -4.18 -14.05
N VAL A 605 14.95 -3.45 -13.02
CA VAL A 605 15.75 -2.23 -13.17
C VAL A 605 16.94 -2.27 -12.23
N GLY A 606 18.13 -1.96 -12.75
CA GLY A 606 19.33 -1.71 -11.97
C GLY A 606 19.63 -0.22 -11.92
N LEU A 607 19.86 0.32 -10.73
CA LEU A 607 20.19 1.73 -10.51
C LEU A 607 21.51 1.83 -9.76
N SER A 608 22.53 2.36 -10.44
CA SER A 608 23.81 2.69 -9.83
C SER A 608 23.72 4.05 -9.14
N LEU A 609 23.88 4.04 -7.82
CA LEU A 609 24.00 5.24 -6.99
C LEU A 609 25.46 5.37 -6.57
N ARG A 610 26.26 6.00 -7.43
CA ARG A 610 27.72 6.18 -7.26
C ARG A 610 28.45 4.86 -6.94
N CYS A 611 28.10 3.79 -7.65
CA CYS A 611 28.77 2.50 -7.53
C CYS A 611 30.23 2.58 -8.00
N TYR A 612 31.17 2.06 -7.22
CA TYR A 612 32.60 2.11 -7.52
C TYR A 612 33.10 0.93 -8.37
N GLN A 613 32.22 0.01 -8.77
CA GLN A 613 32.56 -1.08 -9.66
C GLN A 613 32.00 -0.83 -11.06
N ARG A 614 32.84 -1.03 -12.08
CA ARG A 614 32.43 -0.97 -13.48
C ARG A 614 31.57 -2.19 -13.82
N PHE A 615 30.45 -1.96 -14.48
CA PHE A 615 29.58 -2.98 -15.06
C PHE A 615 30.13 -3.42 -16.42
N LYS A 616 30.19 -4.73 -16.66
CA LYS A 616 30.72 -5.35 -17.88
C LYS A 616 29.63 -6.03 -18.69
N THR A 617 30.02 -6.56 -19.84
CA THR A 617 29.17 -7.15 -20.87
C THR A 617 28.05 -8.04 -20.34
N ASP A 618 28.33 -9.00 -19.43
CA ASP A 618 27.30 -9.98 -19.04
C ASP A 618 26.22 -9.41 -18.13
N ILE A 619 26.57 -8.54 -17.18
CA ILE A 619 25.56 -7.84 -16.36
C ILE A 619 24.82 -6.79 -17.19
N ILE A 620 25.50 -6.09 -18.10
CA ILE A 620 24.84 -5.16 -19.05
C ILE A 620 23.86 -5.94 -19.93
N ARG A 621 24.24 -7.12 -20.43
CA ARG A 621 23.39 -8.00 -21.23
C ARG A 621 22.18 -8.50 -20.44
N TYR A 622 22.35 -8.80 -19.14
CA TYR A 622 21.21 -9.10 -18.28
C TYR A 622 20.20 -7.96 -18.31
N PHE A 623 20.64 -6.71 -18.18
CA PHE A 623 19.76 -5.53 -18.20
C PHE A 623 19.39 -5.03 -19.60
N SER A 624 19.59 -5.82 -20.66
CA SER A 624 19.03 -5.54 -21.97
C SER A 624 17.49 -5.52 -21.92
N TYR A 625 16.88 -4.86 -22.92
CA TYR A 625 15.43 -4.74 -23.04
C TYR A 625 14.72 -6.10 -22.79
N PRO A 626 13.66 -6.16 -21.98
CA PRO A 626 12.88 -5.03 -21.42
C PRO A 626 13.41 -4.47 -20.09
N ARG A 627 14.55 -4.97 -19.59
CA ARG A 627 15.20 -4.48 -18.37
C ARG A 627 16.02 -3.22 -18.67
N ARG A 628 16.45 -2.51 -17.62
CA ARG A 628 17.28 -1.30 -17.74
C ARG A 628 18.34 -1.24 -16.65
N LEU A 629 19.54 -0.79 -17.03
CA LEU A 629 20.63 -0.48 -16.11
C LEU A 629 20.99 0.99 -16.25
N LEU A 630 20.69 1.76 -15.19
CA LEU A 630 20.79 3.21 -15.16
C LEU A 630 21.88 3.64 -14.18
N ASN A 631 22.59 4.71 -14.50
CA ASN A 631 23.54 5.34 -13.59
C ASN A 631 23.08 6.75 -13.26
N LEU A 632 22.98 7.04 -11.96
CA LEU A 632 22.76 8.38 -11.47
C LEU A 632 24.11 9.04 -11.21
N HIS A 633 24.58 9.80 -12.20
CA HIS A 633 25.89 10.41 -12.22
C HIS A 633 25.87 11.83 -11.63
N PRO A 634 26.71 12.14 -10.63
CA PRO A 634 26.91 13.52 -10.18
C PRO A 634 27.69 14.29 -11.26
N GLY A 635 27.08 15.29 -11.86
CA GLY A 635 27.64 16.08 -12.96
C GLY A 635 26.70 16.16 -14.15
N THR A 636 26.73 17.29 -14.85
CA THR A 636 25.96 17.49 -16.08
C THR A 636 26.71 16.88 -17.27
N LEU A 637 26.16 15.81 -17.84
CA LEU A 637 26.73 15.13 -18.99
C LEU A 637 26.37 15.86 -20.30
N PRO A 638 27.28 15.88 -21.30
CA PRO A 638 28.60 15.24 -21.34
C PRO A 638 29.74 16.06 -20.71
N ALA A 639 29.50 17.30 -20.27
CA ALA A 639 30.54 18.25 -19.86
C ALA A 639 31.38 17.76 -18.68
N TYR A 640 30.77 17.06 -17.73
CA TYR A 640 31.41 16.59 -16.49
C TYR A 640 31.35 15.07 -16.35
N ARG A 641 32.19 14.33 -17.10
CA ARG A 641 32.36 12.87 -16.94
C ARG A 641 33.46 12.52 -15.95
N GLY A 642 33.45 11.31 -15.40
CA GLY A 642 34.50 10.80 -14.51
C GLY A 642 34.29 11.15 -13.03
N VAL A 643 35.37 11.43 -12.31
CA VAL A 643 35.33 11.53 -10.83
C VAL A 643 35.49 12.97 -10.33
N MET A 644 34.98 13.23 -9.12
CA MET A 644 35.10 14.54 -8.44
C MET A 644 34.59 15.72 -9.30
N THR A 645 33.57 15.49 -10.11
CA THR A 645 32.96 16.46 -11.04
C THR A 645 32.45 17.72 -10.34
N THR A 646 31.97 17.63 -9.10
CA THR A 646 31.49 18.77 -8.32
C THR A 646 32.59 19.81 -8.11
N VAL A 647 33.79 19.40 -7.67
CA VAL A 647 34.90 20.36 -7.47
C VAL A 647 35.39 20.92 -8.80
N ARG A 648 35.33 20.14 -9.88
CA ARG A 648 35.68 20.60 -11.24
C ARG A 648 34.71 21.69 -11.71
N ALA A 649 33.41 21.50 -11.51
CA ALA A 649 32.39 22.51 -11.82
C ALA A 649 32.58 23.78 -11.00
N MET A 650 32.84 23.65 -9.69
CA MET A 650 33.15 24.80 -8.83
C MET A 650 34.38 25.56 -9.34
N LYS A 651 35.46 24.84 -9.69
CA LYS A 651 36.71 25.41 -10.20
C LYS A 651 36.52 26.13 -11.54
N ASN A 652 35.66 25.58 -12.41
CA ASN A 652 35.28 26.20 -13.67
C ASN A 652 34.33 27.40 -13.50
N LYS A 653 33.97 27.76 -12.26
CA LYS A 653 33.07 28.88 -11.94
C LYS A 653 31.68 28.71 -12.54
N GLU A 654 31.21 27.47 -12.61
CA GLU A 654 29.84 27.19 -13.03
C GLU A 654 28.84 27.86 -12.10
N THR A 655 27.69 28.25 -12.63
CA THR A 655 26.62 28.80 -11.79
C THR A 655 25.72 27.71 -11.23
N HIS A 656 25.69 26.54 -11.88
CA HIS A 656 24.81 25.43 -11.57
C HIS A 656 25.54 24.10 -11.65
N PHE A 657 25.15 23.17 -10.79
CA PHE A 657 25.63 21.78 -10.80
C PHE A 657 24.44 20.85 -10.57
N GLY A 658 24.54 19.59 -10.97
CA GLY A 658 23.45 18.66 -10.75
C GLY A 658 23.75 17.23 -11.10
N TYR A 659 22.71 16.47 -11.39
CA TYR A 659 22.78 15.05 -11.69
C TYR A 659 22.32 14.77 -13.11
N SER A 660 22.96 13.80 -13.74
CA SER A 660 22.52 13.21 -14.99
C SER A 660 22.15 11.74 -14.74
N LEU A 661 20.93 11.34 -15.13
CA LEU A 661 20.58 9.94 -15.25
C LEU A 661 20.83 9.49 -16.68
N HIS A 662 21.54 8.40 -16.86
CA HIS A 662 21.85 7.87 -18.21
C HIS A 662 21.89 6.35 -18.21
N ASP A 663 21.78 5.76 -19.41
CA ASP A 663 22.01 4.33 -19.60
C ASP A 663 23.48 3.97 -19.31
N ILE A 664 23.72 2.84 -18.64
CA ILE A 664 25.07 2.28 -18.50
C ILE A 664 25.43 1.53 -19.78
N ASP A 665 26.54 1.93 -20.39
CA ASP A 665 27.23 1.15 -21.41
C ASP A 665 28.57 0.62 -20.88
N GLU A 666 29.33 -0.09 -21.72
CA GLU A 666 30.65 -0.58 -21.30
C GLU A 666 31.62 0.55 -20.96
N ASN A 667 31.41 1.76 -21.45
CA ASN A 667 32.26 2.93 -21.29
C ASN A 667 31.81 3.87 -20.14
N TRP A 668 30.94 3.37 -19.26
CA TRP A 668 30.46 3.98 -18.01
C TRP A 668 29.59 5.23 -18.25
N ASP A 669 30.19 6.40 -18.45
CA ASP A 669 29.48 7.71 -18.49
C ASP A 669 29.14 8.18 -19.92
N SER A 670 29.15 7.30 -20.91
CA SER A 670 28.91 7.67 -22.32
C SER A 670 27.55 7.27 -22.89
N GLY A 671 26.76 6.49 -22.16
CA GLY A 671 25.44 6.07 -22.62
C GLY A 671 24.44 7.23 -22.76
N ASP A 672 23.31 6.98 -23.40
CA ASP A 672 22.31 8.02 -23.66
C ASP A 672 21.80 8.65 -22.36
N VAL A 673 21.72 9.97 -22.35
CA VAL A 673 21.18 10.75 -21.22
C VAL A 673 19.66 10.68 -21.24
N ILE A 674 19.09 10.42 -20.07
CA ILE A 674 17.66 10.30 -19.83
C ILE A 674 17.10 11.59 -19.24
N ASP A 675 17.72 12.10 -18.18
CA ASP A 675 17.29 13.33 -17.51
C ASP A 675 18.50 14.05 -16.92
N ILE A 676 18.45 15.38 -16.89
CA ILE A 676 19.43 16.25 -16.23
C ILE A 676 18.65 17.30 -15.45
N ARG A 677 18.93 17.40 -14.15
CA ARG A 677 18.45 18.51 -13.32
C ARG A 677 19.61 19.19 -12.65
N THR A 678 19.48 20.49 -12.43
CA THR A 678 20.55 21.34 -11.90
C THR A 678 20.05 22.22 -10.77
N HIS A 679 20.97 22.60 -9.89
CA HIS A 679 20.76 23.46 -8.74
C HIS A 679 21.87 24.52 -8.71
N PRO A 680 21.58 25.77 -8.27
CA PRO A 680 22.60 26.80 -8.10
C PRO A 680 23.72 26.35 -7.15
N ILE A 681 24.97 26.63 -7.51
CA ILE A 681 26.13 26.32 -6.66
C ILE A 681 26.25 27.36 -5.54
N ASP A 682 26.31 26.88 -4.29
CA ASP A 682 26.64 27.70 -3.14
C ASP A 682 28.16 27.66 -2.89
N TYR A 683 28.85 28.74 -3.27
CA TYR A 683 30.30 28.88 -3.14
C TYR A 683 30.77 29.15 -1.70
N ASP A 684 29.88 29.44 -0.76
CA ASP A 684 30.22 29.58 0.66
C ASP A 684 30.39 28.20 1.34
N LYS A 685 29.88 27.14 0.69
CA LYS A 685 30.00 25.76 1.17
C LYS A 685 31.24 25.07 0.60
N SER A 686 31.81 24.14 1.39
CA SER A 686 32.77 23.18 0.85
C SER A 686 32.08 22.23 -0.14
N MET A 687 32.82 21.67 -1.09
CA MET A 687 32.28 20.76 -2.12
C MET A 687 31.42 19.63 -1.52
N LEU A 688 31.91 18.95 -0.47
CA LEU A 688 31.17 17.86 0.17
C LEU A 688 29.94 18.35 0.94
N HIS A 689 29.93 19.59 1.43
CA HIS A 689 28.77 20.18 2.13
C HIS A 689 27.67 20.52 1.11
N TYR A 690 28.04 21.11 -0.02
CA TYR A 690 27.13 21.40 -1.13
C TYR A 690 26.47 20.14 -1.71
N MET A 691 27.14 18.99 -1.71
CA MET A 691 26.52 17.71 -2.07
C MET A 691 25.27 17.37 -1.23
N GLY A 692 25.20 17.87 0.01
CA GLY A 692 24.02 17.76 0.87
C GLY A 692 22.78 18.51 0.35
N ASP A 693 22.98 19.54 -0.47
CA ASP A 693 21.88 20.32 -1.04
C ASP A 693 21.30 19.63 -2.29
N VAL A 694 22.15 18.95 -3.06
CA VAL A 694 21.78 18.47 -4.40
C VAL A 694 21.40 16.99 -4.48
N TYR A 695 21.70 16.17 -3.46
CA TYR A 695 21.46 14.72 -3.57
C TYR A 695 19.98 14.35 -3.70
N SER A 696 19.07 15.14 -3.10
CA SER A 696 17.62 14.86 -3.14
C SER A 696 17.07 14.95 -4.56
N MET A 697 17.56 15.91 -5.35
CA MET A 697 17.21 16.05 -6.77
C MET A 697 17.61 14.79 -7.57
N GLY A 698 18.73 14.16 -7.23
CA GLY A 698 19.13 12.89 -7.84
C GLY A 698 18.15 11.74 -7.54
N VAL A 699 17.59 11.71 -6.32
CA VAL A 699 16.57 10.73 -5.92
C VAL A 699 15.29 10.91 -6.74
N GLU A 700 14.86 12.16 -6.93
CA GLU A 700 13.66 12.50 -7.72
C GLU A 700 13.82 12.05 -9.18
N ILE A 701 14.96 12.32 -9.82
CA ILE A 701 15.25 11.85 -11.17
C ILE A 701 15.11 10.32 -11.28
N ALA A 702 15.66 9.59 -10.31
CA ALA A 702 15.59 8.13 -10.30
C ALA A 702 14.15 7.62 -10.09
N ALA A 703 13.39 8.24 -9.18
CA ALA A 703 12.01 7.87 -8.91
C ALA A 703 11.11 8.10 -10.15
N ASP A 704 11.25 9.24 -10.82
CA ASP A 704 10.47 9.58 -12.01
C ASP A 704 10.76 8.63 -13.19
N ALA A 705 12.03 8.24 -13.36
CA ALA A 705 12.41 7.25 -14.36
C ALA A 705 11.82 5.86 -14.06
N ILE A 706 11.79 5.46 -12.79
CA ILE A 706 11.20 4.18 -12.38
C ILE A 706 9.67 4.19 -12.56
N ASP A 707 8.96 5.27 -12.21
CA ASP A 707 7.52 5.40 -12.48
C ASP A 707 7.22 5.31 -13.98
N THR A 708 8.01 6.00 -14.81
CA THR A 708 7.89 5.96 -16.28
C THR A 708 8.01 4.52 -16.80
N LEU A 709 9.03 3.78 -16.36
CA LEU A 709 9.23 2.36 -16.72
C LEU A 709 8.13 1.45 -16.16
N ALA A 710 7.65 1.72 -14.95
CA ALA A 710 6.58 0.95 -14.31
C ALA A 710 5.26 1.07 -15.08
N ARG A 711 5.02 2.22 -15.71
CA ARG A 711 3.86 2.47 -16.58
C ARG A 711 4.04 1.96 -18.01
N GLY A 712 5.14 1.26 -18.30
CA GLY A 712 5.44 0.73 -19.63
C GLY A 712 5.76 1.79 -20.67
N LYS A 713 6.10 3.02 -20.24
CA LYS A 713 6.54 4.09 -21.13
C LYS A 713 8.04 3.96 -21.37
N GLU A 714 8.50 4.38 -22.54
CA GLU A 714 9.92 4.47 -22.83
C GLU A 714 10.54 5.69 -22.14
N LEU A 715 11.77 5.54 -21.66
CA LEU A 715 12.55 6.67 -21.18
C LEU A 715 13.11 7.46 -22.37
N PRO A 716 13.14 8.80 -22.31
CA PRO A 716 13.82 9.61 -23.31
C PRO A 716 15.30 9.22 -23.39
N LYS A 717 15.87 9.35 -24.58
CA LYS A 717 17.28 9.04 -24.85
C LYS A 717 17.90 10.14 -25.68
N THR A 718 18.84 10.85 -25.07
CA THR A 718 19.61 11.92 -25.71
C THR A 718 21.05 11.46 -25.87
N PRO A 719 21.52 11.17 -27.09
CA PRO A 719 22.90 10.79 -27.34
C PRO A 719 23.87 11.89 -26.89
N GLN A 720 24.96 11.48 -26.25
CA GLN A 720 25.99 12.42 -25.82
C GLN A 720 26.92 12.80 -26.99
N LYS A 721 27.06 14.10 -27.28
CA LYS A 721 27.98 14.59 -28.33
C LYS A 721 29.43 14.52 -27.87
N ALA A 722 30.29 13.87 -28.65
CA ALA A 722 31.70 13.63 -28.29
C ALA A 722 32.54 14.92 -28.16
N GLU A 723 32.22 15.95 -28.96
CA GLU A 723 32.96 17.23 -28.98
C GLU A 723 32.77 18.09 -27.71
N ALA A 724 31.79 17.76 -26.87
CA ALA A 724 31.46 18.49 -25.64
C ALA A 724 31.88 17.76 -24.36
N SER A 725 32.71 16.70 -24.46
CA SER A 725 33.00 15.81 -23.33
C SER A 725 34.31 16.17 -22.62
N GLY A 726 34.24 16.53 -21.33
CA GLY A 726 35.38 16.58 -20.42
C GLY A 726 35.40 15.33 -19.53
N TYR A 727 36.42 14.47 -19.67
CA TYR A 727 36.60 13.31 -18.79
C TYR A 727 37.63 13.64 -17.70
N TYR A 728 37.17 13.69 -16.45
CA TYR A 728 38.00 14.05 -15.31
C TYR A 728 38.45 12.82 -14.53
N THR A 729 39.77 12.71 -14.32
CA THR A 729 40.37 11.75 -13.38
C THR A 729 40.54 12.38 -11.99
N PHE A 730 40.98 11.58 -11.02
CA PHE A 730 41.34 12.09 -9.70
C PHE A 730 42.35 13.24 -9.83
N PRO A 731 42.18 14.35 -9.08
CA PRO A 731 43.05 15.50 -9.17
C PRO A 731 44.52 15.19 -8.88
N THR A 732 45.44 15.77 -9.66
CA THR A 732 46.87 15.79 -9.30
C THR A 732 47.12 16.71 -8.11
N LYS A 733 48.32 16.67 -7.54
CA LYS A 733 48.68 17.57 -6.43
C LYS A 733 48.60 19.04 -6.86
N GLU A 734 49.09 19.36 -8.05
CA GLU A 734 49.07 20.72 -8.61
C GLU A 734 47.64 21.21 -8.82
N GLU A 735 46.73 20.34 -9.30
CA GLU A 735 45.32 20.69 -9.44
C GLU A 735 44.64 20.93 -8.10
N LEU A 736 45.01 20.18 -7.05
CA LEU A 736 44.50 20.40 -5.69
C LEU A 736 44.99 21.70 -5.09
N ASP A 737 46.28 22.02 -5.26
CA ASP A 737 46.85 23.29 -4.82
C ASP A 737 46.11 24.46 -5.51
N ASP A 738 45.87 24.37 -6.82
CA ASP A 738 45.13 25.38 -7.59
C ASP A 738 43.64 25.49 -7.21
N ILE A 739 42.99 24.37 -6.84
CA ILE A 739 41.63 24.38 -6.26
C ILE A 739 41.62 25.13 -4.93
N ARG A 740 42.59 24.83 -4.04
CA ARG A 740 42.72 25.45 -2.73
C ARG A 740 42.98 26.95 -2.85
N ASP A 741 43.88 27.35 -3.73
CA ASP A 741 44.26 28.75 -3.95
C ASP A 741 43.11 29.57 -4.55
N SER A 742 42.13 28.92 -5.18
CA SER A 742 40.87 29.53 -5.63
C SER A 742 39.82 29.67 -4.53
N GLY A 743 40.15 29.33 -3.28
CA GLY A 743 39.26 29.42 -2.13
C GLY A 743 38.27 28.25 -2.00
N ILE A 744 38.34 27.25 -2.88
CA ILE A 744 37.42 26.10 -2.85
C ILE A 744 37.93 25.07 -1.85
N ARG A 745 37.09 24.73 -0.87
CA ARG A 745 37.37 23.68 0.12
C ARG A 745 36.72 22.37 -0.30
N LEU A 746 37.44 21.25 -0.23
CA LEU A 746 36.82 19.94 -0.45
C LEU A 746 35.85 19.58 0.68
N VAL A 747 36.26 19.84 1.93
CA VAL A 747 35.50 19.47 3.13
C VAL A 747 35.51 20.62 4.15
N HIS A 748 34.41 20.74 4.87
CA HIS A 748 34.31 21.47 6.13
C HIS A 748 33.73 20.52 7.18
N GLY A 749 34.57 19.95 8.04
CA GLY A 749 34.22 18.80 8.88
C GLY A 749 32.97 19.01 9.74
N GLN A 750 32.83 20.18 10.37
CA GLN A 750 31.66 20.49 11.20
C GLN A 750 30.35 20.43 10.42
N SER A 751 30.33 20.88 9.17
CA SER A 751 29.12 20.82 8.34
C SER A 751 28.73 19.38 8.01
N ILE A 752 29.71 18.51 7.76
CA ILE A 752 29.43 17.10 7.47
C ILE A 752 28.97 16.35 8.72
N VAL A 753 29.54 16.66 9.90
CA VAL A 753 29.05 16.15 11.18
C VAL A 753 27.59 16.55 11.39
N ASN A 754 27.22 17.80 11.10
CA ASN A 754 25.83 18.25 11.21
C ASN A 754 24.91 17.45 10.28
N ILE A 755 25.27 17.28 9.00
CA ILE A 755 24.50 16.46 8.06
C ILE A 755 24.30 15.04 8.60
N ILE A 756 25.36 14.40 9.08
CA ILE A 756 25.30 13.02 9.61
C ILE A 756 24.36 12.94 10.83
N VAL A 757 24.52 13.86 11.78
CA VAL A 757 23.73 13.87 13.03
C VAL A 757 22.25 14.12 12.72
N GLU A 758 21.94 15.14 11.93
CA GLU A 758 20.56 15.51 11.58
C GLU A 758 19.87 14.46 10.68
N SER A 759 20.66 13.70 9.92
CA SER A 759 20.13 12.64 9.06
C SER A 759 19.78 11.38 9.85
N PHE A 760 20.70 10.87 10.67
CA PHE A 760 20.58 9.52 11.24
C PHE A 760 20.10 9.50 12.70
N ALA A 761 20.28 10.57 13.48
CA ALA A 761 19.82 10.62 14.86
C ALA A 761 18.44 11.28 14.96
N SER A 762 17.55 10.66 15.75
CA SER A 762 16.30 11.31 16.16
C SER A 762 16.60 12.53 17.02
N PRO A 763 15.70 13.53 17.11
CA PRO A 763 15.94 14.76 17.88
C PRO A 763 16.40 14.53 19.33
N LYS A 764 15.98 13.42 19.95
CA LYS A 764 16.36 13.06 21.33
C LYS A 764 17.77 12.48 21.46
N GLU A 765 18.34 11.96 20.37
CA GLU A 765 19.64 11.28 20.35
C GLU A 765 20.75 12.14 19.71
N GLN A 766 20.39 13.28 19.12
CA GLN A 766 21.33 14.13 18.38
C GLN A 766 22.55 14.55 19.21
N ASP A 767 22.37 14.95 20.47
CA ASP A 767 23.50 15.40 21.31
C ASP A 767 24.47 14.27 21.64
N ASN A 768 23.95 13.10 22.05
CA ASN A 768 24.76 11.91 22.34
C ASN A 768 25.54 11.44 21.11
N PHE A 769 24.85 11.37 19.97
CA PHE A 769 25.46 10.92 18.72
C PHE A 769 26.48 11.94 18.19
N ARG A 770 26.19 13.24 18.31
CA ARG A 770 27.11 14.32 17.94
C ARG A 770 28.40 14.24 18.74
N ALA A 771 28.34 14.04 20.06
CA ALA A 771 29.52 13.89 20.89
C ALA A 771 30.37 12.68 20.47
N TYR A 772 29.73 11.54 20.19
CA TYR A 772 30.41 10.33 19.69
C TYR A 772 31.13 10.58 18.36
N ILE A 773 30.44 11.21 17.38
CA ILE A 773 31.01 11.50 16.07
C ILE A 773 32.14 12.52 16.15
N LEU A 774 32.00 13.57 16.96
CA LEU A 774 33.07 14.55 17.18
C LEU A 774 34.32 13.91 17.79
N GLY A 775 34.15 12.94 18.70
CA GLY A 775 35.26 12.14 19.23
C GLY A 775 36.00 11.37 18.12
N ALA A 776 35.26 10.67 17.25
CA ALA A 776 35.84 9.95 16.12
C ALA A 776 36.60 10.87 15.14
N VAL A 777 36.04 12.06 14.87
CA VAL A 777 36.67 13.09 14.04
C VAL A 777 37.97 13.60 14.68
N GLN A 778 37.95 13.91 15.98
CA GLN A 778 39.14 14.35 16.72
C GLN A 778 40.24 13.28 16.70
N ASP A 779 39.89 12.02 16.94
CA ASP A 779 40.83 10.89 16.91
C ASP A 779 41.43 10.67 15.52
N TRP A 780 40.67 10.92 14.46
CA TRP A 780 41.19 10.86 13.10
C TRP A 780 42.20 11.99 12.82
N TYR A 781 41.86 13.23 13.17
CA TYR A 781 42.78 14.37 13.01
C TYR A 781 44.08 14.18 13.81
N ASN A 782 43.99 13.73 15.06
CA ASN A 782 45.15 13.45 15.92
C ASN A 782 46.12 12.44 15.30
N ARG A 783 45.62 11.49 14.49
CA ARG A 783 46.43 10.45 13.82
C ARG A 783 46.99 10.86 12.46
N ASN A 784 46.45 11.92 11.84
CA ASN A 784 46.72 12.26 10.42
C ASN A 784 47.27 13.67 10.19
N LEU A 785 47.30 14.53 11.22
CA LEU A 785 47.90 15.87 11.19
C LEU A 785 49.41 15.88 11.49
N SER A 786 49.95 14.78 12.02
CA SER A 786 51.40 14.51 12.13
C SER A 786 51.98 14.01 10.82
#